data_AF-A0A1V6RS57-F1
#
_entry.id   AF-A0A1V6RS57-F1
#
_cell.length_a   1.000
_cell.length_b   1.000
_cell.length_c   1.000
_cell.angle_alpha   90.00
_cell.angle_beta   90.00
_cell.angle_gamma   90.00
#
_symmetry.space_group_name_H-M   'P 1'
#
loop_
_entity.id
_entity.type
_entity.pdbx_description
1 polymer ?
#
loop_
_entity_poly.entity_id
_entity_poly.type
_entity_poly.pdbx_seq_one_letter_code
_entity_poly.pdbx_strand_id
1 'polypeptide(L)'
;MPLLFFQHVYYQSIGSDFDHTLIVMSSLLADRKAILQAVHTATEDLGFCRNRVWAVAKTLPGGAEQFPKILPPRERLSHKETREDHELCTFDFCEQSRVNFTLVKQRHEGFCEEARCKAKRFDLNYVAKAVDKGQRTVWDLEGIETLQRNERYMAISHVWSDGTGAGNQARGHVNICLLEFFRGFAEKFGCQGIWWDTICIPTTKDLREKALKRMQDNYMNAAVTLVHDCFLRECEWIDADSACFYIVMSPWFSRGWTALELQMSHKVQVIFKGPSGPITKDIDKDILQAKSPSIFHENKVAKGILKRLRGNKVSQLNDLLAILGSRHTSWPRDMAIISGLMIGIEMPDNYAHQKIYQEILQKISTISHAHLFHNSATMTNGYNWCPTNLYDLPVTLSKHNLQIEENGNLFGKWNFILLDDIKDKRFISGHAHPLIEAKVLLAREDEEDQHLLLIEPGLNSQETGISRGLLVKPSVKPDKNFLDCYCDYVGPVYFDPPLIESEIKGFHRTLLFNFHVGYDETCHNGSYQNTQLKKSARGMIEDMMKCPPNLEYRKRQTNLRTVNLATWDQLRIRDEFIKAVVDGKHEKVEELLKKVDEPDQADDSGWSALHHAAWRGHEGVARLLMKSCSLQKRSARGEEPLHLAAERGFKELVDMLLEGSTRDLPRGDGLNALHLAARNGFTRIVDTLLQEHWEINASDDKKQTALHMASFWGHEDVVHALSKKGADHTLKDNEQSTALSLAVFNGYEQPARLLIAAGADVNVQKMDYVTLLHLAVDQINNIALKILCRLGANLEAQDKIGRTPLHDAARQDNVDAIKILADHKGELEAQDKYGATPLHHAAVNNHVNAIKILAELQADLEAQDKHGQTPLYYAAANNEVDAIKILVELKADLEAQDEGGYTPLYRAAANNQVDAIKILAELGADLEARDKYSQTPLYRAAANNQVDAIELLAELGADFEAQDESGQTPLHRAAANNRIDAIKILAELEAELEAQDKYGQTPLHRAAEYGQVDAIKILVESKAEIEAQDKYGQTPLHIAAEYGQVDSIKILAELKAELEAQDTSSHTPLHIATEYGQVDSIKILSNLIASSKQV
;
A
#
# COMPACT_ATOMS: atom_id res chain seq x y z
N MET A 1 -4.14 14.82 27.91
CA MET A 1 -3.04 14.06 28.52
C MET A 1 -1.77 14.20 27.69
N PRO A 2 -0.70 14.89 28.15
CA PRO A 2 0.52 15.03 27.37
C PRO A 2 1.73 14.30 27.99
N LEU A 3 2.51 13.67 27.10
CA LEU A 3 3.98 13.48 27.08
C LEU A 3 4.70 12.92 28.33
N LEU A 4 5.46 11.83 28.08
CA LEU A 4 6.74 11.41 28.68
C LEU A 4 6.71 9.99 29.28
N PHE A 5 7.08 8.99 28.50
CA PHE A 5 7.69 7.77 29.03
C PHE A 5 8.61 7.16 27.97
N PHE A 6 9.92 7.25 28.20
CA PHE A 6 10.92 6.16 28.14
C PHE A 6 12.34 6.73 28.01
N GLN A 7 12.92 7.09 29.15
CA GLN A 7 14.37 7.21 29.36
C GLN A 7 14.66 6.69 30.77
N HIS A 8 15.16 5.46 30.89
CA HIS A 8 16.03 4.93 31.97
C HIS A 8 15.93 3.40 32.05
N VAL A 9 16.90 2.68 31.48
CA VAL A 9 17.65 1.62 32.17
C VAL A 9 19.02 1.52 31.47
N TYR A 10 20.08 1.27 32.26
CA TYR A 10 21.49 1.02 31.89
C TYR A 10 22.44 2.23 31.91
N TYR A 11 22.75 2.69 33.13
CA TYR A 11 24.09 3.17 33.46
C TYR A 11 24.50 2.64 34.83
N GLN A 12 25.36 1.61 34.83
CA GLN A 12 26.39 1.38 35.86
C GLN A 12 27.26 0.19 35.43
N SER A 13 28.44 0.46 34.88
CA SER A 13 29.72 0.10 35.50
C SER A 13 30.90 0.29 34.53
N ILE A 14 32.04 0.64 35.13
CA ILE A 14 33.42 0.58 34.63
C ILE A 14 33.87 1.81 33.81
N GLY A 15 34.81 2.55 34.41
CA GLY A 15 35.46 3.71 33.83
C GLY A 15 36.85 3.42 33.25
N SER A 16 37.50 4.53 32.89
CA SER A 16 38.90 4.70 32.46
C SER A 16 39.27 4.64 30.96
N ASP A 17 38.32 4.91 30.05
CA ASP A 17 38.62 5.27 28.64
C ASP A 17 37.99 6.62 28.21
N PHE A 18 37.75 7.52 29.18
CA PHE A 18 36.83 8.64 28.97
C PHE A 18 37.34 9.77 28.05
N ASP A 19 38.64 9.97 27.82
CA ASP A 19 39.09 11.16 27.07
C ASP A 19 39.06 11.01 25.54
N HIS A 20 39.21 9.80 24.99
CA HIS A 20 39.10 9.58 23.54
C HIS A 20 37.65 9.38 23.07
N THR A 21 36.82 8.73 23.89
CA THR A 21 35.40 8.52 23.58
C THR A 21 34.60 9.83 23.65
N LEU A 22 34.97 10.78 24.52
CA LEU A 22 34.31 12.09 24.60
C LEU A 22 34.56 12.95 23.36
N ILE A 23 35.75 12.90 22.76
CA ILE A 23 36.06 13.68 21.55
C ILE A 23 35.26 13.14 20.35
N VAL A 24 35.23 11.80 20.17
CA VAL A 24 34.48 11.14 19.08
C VAL A 24 32.97 11.26 19.29
N MET A 25 32.46 11.07 20.53
CA MET A 25 31.05 11.33 20.84
C MET A 25 30.67 12.80 20.65
N SER A 26 31.57 13.75 20.97
CA SER A 26 31.28 15.18 20.79
C SER A 26 31.19 15.58 19.31
N SER A 27 32.01 14.99 18.42
CA SER A 27 31.91 15.27 16.98
C SER A 27 30.69 14.59 16.36
N LEU A 28 30.38 13.33 16.73
CA LEU A 28 29.16 12.64 16.31
C LEU A 28 27.88 13.35 16.78
N LEU A 29 27.87 13.88 18.01
CA LEU A 29 26.75 14.67 18.54
C LEU A 29 26.63 16.03 17.84
N ALA A 30 27.76 16.67 17.51
CA ALA A 30 27.78 17.94 16.75
C ALA A 30 27.24 17.76 15.32
N ASP A 31 27.62 16.68 14.62
CA ASP A 31 27.15 16.37 13.28
C ASP A 31 25.65 16.05 13.26
N ARG A 32 25.16 15.27 14.23
CA ARG A 32 23.71 14.99 14.39
C ARG A 32 22.91 16.25 14.70
N LYS A 33 23.45 17.16 15.53
CA LYS A 33 22.82 18.45 15.83
C LYS A 33 22.75 19.35 14.60
N ALA A 34 23.79 19.36 13.77
CA ALA A 34 23.81 20.11 12.51
C ALA A 34 22.75 19.60 11.52
N ILE A 35 22.55 18.29 11.42
CA ILE A 35 21.48 17.68 10.59
C ILE A 35 20.10 18.10 11.10
N LEU A 36 19.84 18.00 12.41
CA LEU A 36 18.57 18.40 13.00
C LEU A 36 18.28 19.89 12.78
N GLN A 37 19.29 20.75 12.94
CA GLN A 37 19.16 22.18 12.67
C GLN A 37 18.88 22.47 11.19
N ALA A 38 19.55 21.75 10.29
CA ALA A 38 19.32 21.85 8.85
C ALA A 38 17.89 21.43 8.47
N VAL A 39 17.40 20.31 9.01
CA VAL A 39 16.02 19.87 8.80
C VAL A 39 15.02 20.89 9.34
N HIS A 40 15.22 21.38 10.57
CA HIS A 40 14.38 22.43 11.15
C HIS A 40 14.39 23.71 10.30
N THR A 41 15.54 24.14 9.81
CA THR A 41 15.64 25.31 8.93
C THR A 41 14.86 25.07 7.64
N ALA A 42 14.98 23.88 7.04
CA ALA A 42 14.24 23.56 5.83
C ALA A 42 12.71 23.47 6.05
N THR A 43 12.25 22.84 7.13
CA THR A 43 10.82 22.64 7.37
C THR A 43 10.15 23.86 7.98
N GLU A 44 10.71 24.42 9.04
CA GLU A 44 10.08 25.48 9.83
C GLU A 44 10.36 26.87 9.24
N ASP A 45 11.60 27.16 8.81
CA ASP A 45 11.94 28.50 8.30
C ASP A 45 11.55 28.67 6.81
N LEU A 46 11.50 27.58 6.03
CA LEU A 46 11.29 27.62 4.56
C LEU A 46 10.00 26.95 4.09
N GLY A 47 9.28 26.29 4.99
CA GLY A 47 8.01 25.62 4.68
C GLY A 47 8.15 24.37 3.81
N PHE A 48 9.34 23.73 3.75
CA PHE A 48 9.48 22.50 2.98
C PHE A 48 8.84 21.30 3.70
N CYS A 49 8.22 20.42 2.93
CA CYS A 49 7.76 19.12 3.42
C CYS A 49 8.93 18.31 4.02
N ARG A 50 8.73 17.81 5.24
CA ARG A 50 9.74 17.03 5.98
C ARG A 50 10.14 15.76 5.23
N ASN A 51 9.20 15.08 4.58
CA ASN A 51 9.50 13.91 3.75
C ASN A 51 10.25 14.29 2.46
N ARG A 52 10.00 15.48 1.90
CA ARG A 52 10.77 16.00 0.76
C ARG A 52 12.21 16.26 1.14
N VAL A 53 12.41 16.95 2.26
CA VAL A 53 13.73 17.21 2.86
C VAL A 53 14.46 15.89 3.07
N TRP A 54 13.78 14.89 3.62
CA TRP A 54 14.38 13.58 3.88
C TRP A 54 14.70 12.80 2.60
N ALA A 55 13.82 12.79 1.60
CA ALA A 55 14.04 12.11 0.32
C ALA A 55 15.25 12.69 -0.44
N VAL A 56 15.41 14.02 -0.42
CA VAL A 56 16.60 14.67 -0.98
C VAL A 56 17.83 14.34 -0.13
N ALA A 57 17.76 14.46 1.20
CA ALA A 57 18.89 14.19 2.10
C ALA A 57 19.42 12.75 1.99
N LYS A 58 18.54 11.75 1.91
CA LYS A 58 18.88 10.31 1.79
C LYS A 58 19.66 10.00 0.51
N THR A 59 19.42 10.77 -0.56
CA THR A 59 19.96 10.51 -1.90
C THR A 59 21.21 11.35 -2.22
N LEU A 60 21.64 12.19 -1.26
CA LEU A 60 22.90 12.92 -1.39
C LEU A 60 24.10 11.95 -1.34
N PRO A 61 25.16 12.20 -2.13
CA PRO A 61 26.41 11.45 -2.01
C PRO A 61 27.02 11.61 -0.62
N GLY A 62 27.11 10.54 0.17
CA GLY A 62 27.52 10.60 1.58
C GLY A 62 26.36 10.75 2.57
N GLY A 63 25.11 10.57 2.12
CA GLY A 63 23.91 10.47 2.96
C GLY A 63 23.45 11.79 3.58
N ALA A 64 22.58 11.67 4.59
CA ALA A 64 21.93 12.80 5.26
C ALA A 64 22.92 13.78 5.92
N GLU A 65 24.15 13.35 6.20
CA GLU A 65 25.24 14.18 6.73
C GLU A 65 25.65 15.31 5.79
N GLN A 66 25.39 15.19 4.48
CA GLN A 66 25.65 16.29 3.53
C GLN A 66 24.50 17.30 3.46
N PHE A 67 23.35 17.03 4.07
CA PHE A 67 22.18 17.90 3.98
C PHE A 67 22.42 19.32 4.52
N PRO A 68 23.11 19.52 5.66
CA PRO A 68 23.45 20.87 6.13
C PRO A 68 24.26 21.69 5.10
N LYS A 69 25.04 21.01 4.24
CA LYS A 69 25.93 21.66 3.25
C LYS A 69 25.20 22.06 1.97
N ILE A 70 23.97 21.60 1.76
CA ILE A 70 23.15 22.00 0.60
C ILE A 70 22.25 23.21 0.91
N LEU A 71 22.04 23.56 2.18
CA LEU A 71 21.23 24.72 2.55
C LEU A 71 21.99 26.03 2.30
N PRO A 72 21.39 27.01 1.60
CA PRO A 72 21.97 28.34 1.52
C PRO A 72 21.83 29.07 2.88
N PRO A 73 22.62 30.13 3.12
CA PRO A 73 22.51 30.94 4.34
C PRO A 73 21.10 31.49 4.54
N ARG A 74 20.63 31.55 5.80
CA ARG A 74 19.26 31.98 6.19
C ARG A 74 18.85 33.33 5.59
N GLU A 75 19.80 34.24 5.41
CA GLU A 75 19.61 35.60 4.86
C GLU A 75 19.24 35.62 3.37
N ARG A 76 19.41 34.51 2.63
CA ARG A 76 19.15 34.40 1.18
C ARG A 76 17.88 33.63 0.84
N LEU A 77 17.00 33.44 1.81
CA LEU A 77 15.86 32.55 1.69
C LEU A 77 14.56 33.34 1.89
N SER A 78 13.87 33.64 0.79
CA SER A 78 12.61 34.41 0.79
C SER A 78 11.35 33.57 0.53
N HIS A 79 11.44 32.25 0.58
CA HIS A 79 10.28 31.36 0.38
C HIS A 79 9.49 31.21 1.69
N LYS A 80 8.26 31.75 1.73
CA LYS A 80 7.41 31.82 2.94
C LYS A 80 6.03 31.15 2.78
N GLU A 81 5.82 30.32 1.76
CA GLU A 81 4.53 29.62 1.65
C GLU A 81 4.53 28.37 2.55
N THR A 82 3.84 28.48 3.69
CA THR A 82 3.25 27.33 4.39
C THR A 82 2.05 26.87 3.58
N ARG A 83 2.07 25.64 3.06
CA ARG A 83 0.92 25.04 2.37
C ARG A 83 0.28 24.05 3.33
N GLU A 84 -1.02 24.23 3.59
CA GLU A 84 -1.73 23.71 4.77
C GLU A 84 -2.06 22.20 4.74
N ASP A 85 -1.78 21.50 3.63
CA ASP A 85 -2.41 20.19 3.38
C ASP A 85 -1.47 18.98 3.55
N HIS A 86 -0.65 18.96 4.61
CA HIS A 86 0.45 17.98 4.80
C HIS A 86 0.05 16.54 5.18
N GLU A 87 -1.26 16.27 5.34
CA GLU A 87 -1.79 15.05 6.01
C GLU A 87 -1.63 13.75 5.19
N LEU A 88 -1.34 13.86 3.89
CA LEU A 88 -1.24 12.71 2.98
C LEU A 88 0.21 12.34 2.62
N CYS A 89 1.22 13.03 3.15
CA CYS A 89 2.63 12.71 2.91
C CYS A 89 3.05 11.40 3.60
N THR A 90 3.69 10.47 2.86
CA THR A 90 4.35 9.26 3.42
C THR A 90 5.87 9.36 3.36
N PHE A 91 6.56 8.51 4.14
CA PHE A 91 8.03 8.45 4.19
C PHE A 91 8.68 8.37 2.79
N ASP A 92 8.08 7.64 1.85
CA ASP A 92 8.59 7.47 0.49
C ASP A 92 7.99 8.44 -0.57
N PHE A 93 7.00 9.28 -0.20
CA PHE A 93 6.20 10.05 -1.16
C PHE A 93 5.60 11.35 -0.60
N CYS A 94 5.77 12.47 -1.31
CA CYS A 94 5.17 13.78 -1.00
C CYS A 94 3.74 13.90 -1.59
N GLU A 95 2.79 14.52 -0.90
CA GLU A 95 1.37 14.64 -1.31
C GLU A 95 1.14 15.34 -2.65
N GLN A 96 2.05 16.23 -3.07
CA GLN A 96 2.02 16.83 -4.41
C GLN A 96 2.21 15.77 -5.51
N SER A 97 2.57 14.54 -5.14
CA SER A 97 2.63 13.36 -6.02
C SER A 97 1.40 12.46 -5.87
N ARG A 98 0.59 12.63 -4.82
CA ARG A 98 -0.68 11.91 -4.56
C ARG A 98 -1.91 12.62 -5.11
N VAL A 99 -1.80 13.90 -5.46
CA VAL A 99 -2.90 14.59 -6.13
C VAL A 99 -3.20 13.83 -7.41
N ASN A 100 -4.41 13.29 -7.52
CA ASN A 100 -4.87 12.70 -8.76
C ASN A 100 -4.84 13.82 -9.81
N PHE A 101 -3.80 13.85 -10.64
CA PHE A 101 -3.56 14.92 -11.60
C PHE A 101 -4.67 15.02 -12.66
N THR A 102 -5.53 13.99 -12.79
CA THR A 102 -6.73 14.05 -13.63
C THR A 102 -7.87 14.83 -12.99
N LEU A 103 -7.79 15.12 -11.70
CA LEU A 103 -8.77 15.92 -10.94
C LEU A 103 -8.25 17.33 -10.62
N VAL A 104 -6.96 17.61 -10.84
CA VAL A 104 -6.38 18.96 -10.68
C VAL A 104 -6.95 19.87 -11.75
N LYS A 105 -7.59 20.97 -11.35
CA LYS A 105 -8.02 21.99 -12.30
C LYS A 105 -6.82 22.56 -13.04
N GLN A 106 -6.98 22.81 -14.34
CA GLN A 106 -5.93 23.47 -15.11
C GLN A 106 -5.59 24.84 -14.52
N ARG A 107 -4.30 25.11 -14.42
CA ARG A 107 -3.77 26.37 -13.91
C ARG A 107 -4.10 27.50 -14.87
N HIS A 108 -4.45 28.65 -14.30
CA HIS A 108 -4.62 29.89 -15.02
C HIS A 108 -3.38 30.78 -14.81
N GLU A 109 -2.89 31.37 -15.91
CA GLU A 109 -1.70 32.22 -15.91
C GLU A 109 -2.06 33.67 -16.29
N GLY A 110 -1.33 34.64 -15.73
CA GLY A 110 -1.57 36.08 -15.94
C GLY A 110 -2.76 36.65 -15.15
N PHE A 111 -3.26 37.83 -15.55
CA PHE A 111 -4.46 38.47 -14.98
C PHE A 111 -5.75 37.83 -15.53
N CYS A 112 -5.87 36.51 -15.39
CA CYS A 112 -6.99 35.75 -15.93
C CYS A 112 -8.14 35.63 -14.92
N GLU A 113 -9.36 36.02 -15.31
CA GLU A 113 -10.58 35.70 -14.56
C GLU A 113 -11.01 34.26 -14.88
N GLU A 114 -10.75 33.30 -13.97
CA GLU A 114 -11.02 31.85 -14.15
C GLU A 114 -12.40 31.57 -14.74
N ALA A 115 -13.45 32.22 -14.19
CA ALA A 115 -14.84 32.04 -14.59
C ALA A 115 -15.15 32.42 -16.06
N ARG A 116 -14.27 33.16 -16.74
CA ARG A 116 -14.46 33.63 -18.13
C ARG A 116 -13.42 33.06 -19.10
N CYS A 117 -12.44 32.30 -18.61
CA CYS A 117 -11.39 31.74 -19.43
C CYS A 117 -11.92 30.60 -20.29
N LYS A 118 -11.71 30.68 -21.61
CA LYS A 118 -12.13 29.63 -22.55
C LYS A 118 -11.05 28.57 -22.69
N ALA A 119 -11.45 27.35 -23.06
CA ALA A 119 -10.54 26.27 -23.44
C ALA A 119 -10.39 26.18 -24.97
N LYS A 120 -9.16 25.97 -25.45
CA LYS A 120 -8.80 25.64 -26.83
C LYS A 120 -8.73 24.12 -26.97
N ARG A 121 -9.36 23.58 -28.02
CA ARG A 121 -9.31 22.16 -28.37
C ARG A 121 -8.28 21.91 -29.48
N PHE A 122 -7.39 20.95 -29.26
CA PHE A 122 -6.44 20.41 -30.22
C PHE A 122 -6.96 19.08 -30.79
N ASP A 123 -6.95 18.92 -32.11
CA ASP A 123 -7.39 17.68 -32.75
C ASP A 123 -6.26 16.64 -32.75
N LEU A 124 -6.33 15.71 -31.80
CA LEU A 124 -5.33 14.66 -31.60
C LEU A 124 -5.24 13.66 -32.77
N ASN A 125 -6.15 13.69 -33.75
CA ASN A 125 -6.02 12.88 -34.96
C ASN A 125 -4.83 13.31 -35.83
N TYR A 126 -4.46 14.59 -35.82
CA TYR A 126 -3.24 15.05 -36.52
C TYR A 126 -1.98 14.49 -35.88
N VAL A 127 -1.95 14.44 -34.54
CA VAL A 127 -0.87 13.81 -33.77
C VAL A 127 -0.82 12.31 -34.03
N ALA A 128 -1.97 11.62 -34.03
CA ALA A 128 -2.04 10.19 -34.31
C ALA A 128 -1.49 9.85 -35.71
N LYS A 129 -1.87 10.61 -36.73
CA LYS A 129 -1.34 10.48 -38.11
C LYS A 129 0.17 10.77 -38.17
N ALA A 130 0.65 11.77 -37.43
CA ALA A 130 2.08 12.09 -37.39
C ALA A 130 2.89 10.95 -36.77
N VAL A 131 2.44 10.38 -35.64
CA VAL A 131 3.09 9.24 -34.98
C VAL A 131 3.13 8.02 -35.89
N ASP A 132 2.02 7.70 -36.56
CA ASP A 132 1.93 6.54 -37.45
C ASP A 132 2.89 6.65 -38.65
N LYS A 133 3.07 7.87 -39.17
CA LYS A 133 4.05 8.18 -40.23
C LYS A 133 5.48 8.38 -39.73
N GLY A 134 5.72 8.27 -38.41
CA GLY A 134 7.02 8.54 -37.79
C GLY A 134 7.48 10.01 -37.90
N GLN A 135 6.55 10.95 -38.05
CA GLN A 135 6.77 12.39 -38.12
C GLN A 135 6.73 13.04 -36.71
N ARG A 136 7.17 14.30 -36.61
CA ARG A 136 7.14 15.07 -35.36
C ARG A 136 5.70 15.39 -34.95
N THR A 137 5.44 15.46 -33.64
CA THR A 137 4.09 15.72 -33.09
C THR A 137 3.90 17.17 -32.60
N VAL A 138 4.75 18.08 -33.05
CA VAL A 138 4.81 19.49 -32.62
C VAL A 138 3.67 20.29 -33.26
N TRP A 139 2.99 21.12 -32.48
CA TRP A 139 1.97 22.05 -32.97
C TRP A 139 2.57 23.40 -33.34
N ASP A 140 1.98 24.06 -34.34
CA ASP A 140 2.18 25.49 -34.54
C ASP A 140 1.66 26.31 -33.33
N LEU A 141 2.04 27.58 -33.23
CA LEU A 141 1.65 28.41 -32.08
C LEU A 141 0.13 28.67 -31.98
N GLU A 142 -0.60 28.54 -33.09
CA GLU A 142 -2.05 28.74 -33.16
C GLU A 142 -2.85 27.46 -32.83
N GLY A 143 -2.17 26.32 -32.76
CA GLY A 143 -2.78 25.00 -32.54
C GLY A 143 -3.73 24.58 -33.66
N ILE A 144 -3.41 24.94 -34.91
CA ILE A 144 -4.21 24.66 -36.09
C ILE A 144 -3.70 23.39 -36.78
N GLU A 145 -2.38 23.26 -36.96
CA GLU A 145 -1.76 22.11 -37.61
C GLU A 145 -0.43 21.69 -36.97
N THR A 146 0.01 20.46 -37.27
CA THR A 146 1.31 19.96 -36.84
C THR A 146 2.41 20.38 -37.81
N LEU A 147 3.54 20.85 -37.27
CA LEU A 147 4.68 21.35 -38.06
C LEU A 147 5.31 20.23 -38.90
N GLN A 148 5.63 20.56 -40.17
CA GLN A 148 6.03 19.56 -41.16
C GLN A 148 7.54 19.58 -41.52
N ARG A 149 8.31 20.68 -41.39
CA ARG A 149 9.75 20.70 -41.74
C ARG A 149 10.64 21.75 -41.03
N ASN A 150 11.55 21.27 -40.17
CA ASN A 150 12.73 21.99 -39.63
C ASN A 150 12.45 23.33 -38.91
N GLU A 151 11.19 23.67 -38.65
CA GLU A 151 10.84 24.85 -37.88
C GLU A 151 11.33 24.70 -36.42
N ARG A 152 11.79 25.81 -35.84
CA ARG A 152 12.25 25.84 -34.44
C ARG A 152 11.03 25.77 -33.53
N TYR A 153 11.06 24.90 -32.53
CA TYR A 153 9.98 24.80 -31.55
C TYR A 153 10.51 24.77 -30.12
N MET A 154 9.65 25.15 -29.17
CA MET A 154 9.91 25.08 -27.75
C MET A 154 9.28 23.82 -27.16
N ALA A 155 10.03 23.05 -26.39
CA ALA A 155 9.48 21.96 -25.60
C ALA A 155 9.11 22.46 -24.20
N ILE A 156 8.01 21.95 -23.63
CA ILE A 156 7.54 22.34 -22.29
C ILE A 156 7.75 21.18 -21.32
N SER A 157 8.64 21.37 -20.35
CA SER A 157 8.82 20.46 -19.21
C SER A 157 8.09 21.04 -18.00
N HIS A 158 7.12 20.30 -17.46
CA HIS A 158 6.17 20.81 -16.47
C HIS A 158 5.71 19.70 -15.49
N VAL A 159 4.90 20.07 -14.49
CA VAL A 159 4.44 19.17 -13.42
C VAL A 159 2.93 19.00 -13.50
N TRP A 160 2.44 17.79 -13.79
CA TRP A 160 1.00 17.60 -13.99
C TRP A 160 0.17 17.91 -12.74
N SER A 161 0.74 17.70 -11.55
CA SER A 161 0.07 17.91 -10.26
C SER A 161 -0.05 19.38 -9.84
N ASP A 162 0.60 20.32 -10.52
CA ASP A 162 0.46 21.76 -10.24
C ASP A 162 -0.59 22.45 -11.12
N GLY A 163 -1.32 21.66 -11.91
CA GLY A 163 -2.36 22.14 -12.84
C GLY A 163 -1.84 22.54 -14.22
N THR A 164 -0.55 22.38 -14.51
CA THR A 164 0.02 22.72 -15.83
C THR A 164 -0.12 21.61 -16.88
N GLY A 165 -0.86 20.54 -16.59
CA GLY A 165 -1.19 19.46 -17.54
C GLY A 165 -2.63 19.54 -18.09
N ALA A 166 -3.20 18.42 -18.54
CA ALA A 166 -4.60 18.37 -19.00
C ALA A 166 -5.62 18.62 -17.87
N GLY A 167 -5.29 18.26 -16.63
CA GLY A 167 -6.20 18.40 -15.49
C GLY A 167 -7.52 17.64 -15.66
N ASN A 168 -8.61 18.20 -15.14
CA ASN A 168 -9.99 17.72 -15.29
C ASN A 168 -10.64 18.05 -16.65
N GLN A 169 -9.92 18.69 -17.57
CA GLN A 169 -10.42 18.99 -18.91
C GLN A 169 -10.36 17.75 -19.81
N ALA A 170 -11.24 17.69 -20.81
CA ALA A 170 -11.18 16.63 -21.82
C ALA A 170 -9.82 16.63 -22.53
N ARG A 171 -9.24 15.46 -22.80
CA ARG A 171 -7.92 15.35 -23.45
C ARG A 171 -7.84 16.19 -24.73
N GLY A 172 -6.71 16.90 -24.89
CA GLY A 172 -6.52 17.87 -25.98
C GLY A 172 -7.15 19.24 -25.73
N HIS A 173 -7.78 19.49 -24.58
CA HIS A 173 -8.27 20.82 -24.21
C HIS A 173 -7.31 21.51 -23.25
N VAL A 174 -7.03 22.78 -23.52
CA VAL A 174 -6.18 23.62 -22.68
C VAL A 174 -6.78 25.02 -22.55
N ASN A 175 -6.79 25.58 -21.34
CA ASN A 175 -7.19 26.95 -21.08
C ASN A 175 -6.33 27.95 -21.86
N ILE A 176 -6.97 28.91 -22.53
CA ILE A 176 -6.29 29.84 -23.45
C ILE A 176 -5.21 30.65 -22.72
N CYS A 177 -5.46 31.12 -21.49
CA CYS A 177 -4.47 31.90 -20.75
C CYS A 177 -3.13 31.16 -20.53
N LEU A 178 -3.17 29.85 -20.28
CA LEU A 178 -1.97 29.02 -20.09
C LEU A 178 -1.26 28.78 -21.43
N LEU A 179 -2.03 28.55 -22.50
CA LEU A 179 -1.47 28.43 -23.85
C LEU A 179 -0.79 29.74 -24.30
N GLU A 180 -1.44 30.89 -24.09
CA GLU A 180 -0.91 32.23 -24.38
C GLU A 180 0.36 32.53 -23.58
N PHE A 181 0.39 32.12 -22.31
CA PHE A 181 1.57 32.24 -21.47
C PHE A 181 2.77 31.50 -22.08
N PHE A 182 2.60 30.24 -22.48
CA PHE A 182 3.66 29.50 -23.16
C PHE A 182 3.98 30.06 -24.55
N ARG A 183 2.97 30.56 -25.28
CA ARG A 183 3.18 31.21 -26.58
C ARG A 183 4.10 32.41 -26.47
N GLY A 184 3.90 33.27 -25.48
CA GLY A 184 4.75 34.45 -25.24
C GLY A 184 6.22 34.09 -25.02
N PHE A 185 6.50 32.97 -24.34
CA PHE A 185 7.87 32.46 -24.21
C PHE A 185 8.40 31.85 -25.52
N ALA A 186 7.58 31.08 -26.25
CA ALA A 186 7.97 30.53 -27.54
C ALA A 186 8.37 31.64 -28.52
N GLU A 187 7.57 32.71 -28.61
CA GLU A 187 7.85 33.91 -29.42
C GLU A 187 9.14 34.60 -28.97
N LYS A 188 9.31 34.81 -27.65
CA LYS A 188 10.54 35.39 -27.07
C LYS A 188 11.80 34.60 -27.43
N PHE A 189 11.70 33.29 -27.57
CA PHE A 189 12.80 32.42 -27.99
C PHE A 189 12.89 32.20 -29.51
N GLY A 190 12.03 32.85 -30.31
CA GLY A 190 12.00 32.72 -31.77
C GLY A 190 11.55 31.35 -32.26
N CYS A 191 10.68 30.68 -31.51
CA CYS A 191 10.08 29.40 -31.85
C CYS A 191 8.74 29.61 -32.59
N GLN A 192 8.48 28.77 -33.59
CA GLN A 192 7.29 28.78 -34.44
C GLN A 192 6.27 27.70 -34.02
N GLY A 193 6.61 26.89 -33.02
CA GLY A 193 5.72 25.87 -32.48
C GLY A 193 6.07 25.49 -31.06
N ILE A 194 5.17 24.71 -30.46
CA ILE A 194 5.28 24.19 -29.10
C ILE A 194 5.11 22.68 -29.14
N TRP A 195 6.02 22.00 -28.44
CA TRP A 195 5.85 20.60 -28.09
C TRP A 195 5.51 20.49 -26.62
N TRP A 196 4.32 19.99 -26.33
CA TRP A 196 3.77 19.85 -25.00
C TRP A 196 3.02 18.52 -24.92
N ASP A 197 3.55 17.60 -24.13
CA ASP A 197 3.03 16.23 -23.98
C ASP A 197 1.50 16.12 -23.83
N THR A 198 0.87 17.10 -23.19
CA THR A 198 -0.57 17.24 -22.95
C THR A 198 -1.38 17.30 -24.24
N ILE A 199 -0.81 17.86 -25.31
CA ILE A 199 -1.45 18.04 -26.62
C ILE A 199 -0.70 17.34 -27.77
N CYS A 200 0.52 16.84 -27.52
CA CYS A 200 1.42 16.25 -28.53
C CYS A 200 1.56 14.72 -28.43
N ILE A 201 0.82 14.06 -27.53
CA ILE A 201 0.81 12.60 -27.37
C ILE A 201 -0.58 12.04 -27.69
N PRO A 202 -0.70 11.01 -28.56
CA PRO A 202 -1.99 10.44 -28.94
C PRO A 202 -2.64 9.64 -27.81
N THR A 203 -3.94 9.36 -27.94
CA THR A 203 -4.76 8.73 -26.90
C THR A 203 -4.83 7.21 -27.01
N THR A 204 -4.72 6.65 -28.21
CA THR A 204 -4.76 5.19 -28.45
C THR A 204 -3.51 4.51 -27.90
N LYS A 205 -3.68 3.39 -27.19
CA LYS A 205 -2.60 2.68 -26.49
C LYS A 205 -1.36 2.41 -27.38
N ASP A 206 -1.56 1.85 -28.57
CA ASP A 206 -0.45 1.47 -29.46
C ASP A 206 0.34 2.67 -29.98
N LEU A 207 -0.35 3.73 -30.43
CA LEU A 207 0.32 4.95 -30.90
C LEU A 207 0.93 5.73 -29.73
N ARG A 208 0.31 5.69 -28.54
CA ARG A 208 0.88 6.31 -27.34
C ARG A 208 2.20 5.64 -26.98
N GLU A 209 2.25 4.31 -26.95
CA GLU A 209 3.50 3.57 -26.71
C GLU A 209 4.58 3.88 -27.75
N LYS A 210 4.21 3.97 -29.04
CA LYS A 210 5.14 4.40 -30.10
C LYS A 210 5.64 5.84 -29.90
N ALA A 211 4.76 6.76 -29.50
CA ALA A 211 5.11 8.16 -29.24
C ALA A 211 6.01 8.30 -28.00
N LEU A 212 5.75 7.56 -26.93
CA LEU A 212 6.55 7.55 -25.70
C LEU A 212 7.98 7.05 -25.96
N LYS A 213 8.15 6.02 -26.80
CA LYS A 213 9.47 5.49 -27.18
C LYS A 213 10.37 6.48 -27.94
N ARG A 214 9.77 7.53 -28.53
CA ARG A 214 10.46 8.59 -29.28
C ARG A 214 10.36 9.96 -28.60
N MET A 215 9.89 10.01 -27.36
CA MET A 215 9.64 11.28 -26.68
C MET A 215 10.93 12.08 -26.50
N GLN A 216 12.04 11.40 -26.14
CA GLN A 216 13.36 11.98 -25.98
C GLN A 216 13.86 12.70 -27.24
N ASP A 217 13.46 12.24 -28.43
CA ASP A 217 13.85 12.86 -29.70
C ASP A 217 13.22 14.26 -29.82
N ASN A 218 12.02 14.47 -29.28
CA ASN A 218 11.38 15.79 -29.32
C ASN A 218 12.10 16.80 -28.43
N TYR A 219 12.63 16.38 -27.28
CA TYR A 219 13.44 17.25 -26.41
C TYR A 219 14.83 17.50 -26.98
N MET A 220 15.46 16.47 -27.56
CA MET A 220 16.77 16.59 -28.21
C MET A 220 16.72 17.57 -29.39
N ASN A 221 15.64 17.54 -30.17
CA ASN A 221 15.47 18.36 -31.37
C ASN A 221 14.77 19.71 -31.12
N ALA A 222 14.27 19.98 -29.91
CA ALA A 222 13.70 21.28 -29.56
C ALA A 222 14.76 22.38 -29.69
N ALA A 223 14.37 23.64 -29.88
CA ALA A 223 15.27 24.79 -29.90
C ALA A 223 15.51 25.39 -28.50
N VAL A 224 14.61 25.10 -27.56
CA VAL A 224 14.74 25.37 -26.13
C VAL A 224 13.72 24.52 -25.38
N THR A 225 14.10 24.00 -24.23
CA THR A 225 13.17 23.36 -23.29
C THR A 225 12.89 24.34 -22.16
N LEU A 226 11.64 24.76 -22.03
CA LEU A 226 11.17 25.65 -20.97
C LEU A 226 10.70 24.80 -19.79
N VAL A 227 11.26 25.07 -18.62
CA VAL A 227 10.90 24.44 -17.35
C VAL A 227 9.91 25.33 -16.62
N HIS A 228 8.71 24.79 -16.43
CA HIS A 228 7.64 25.44 -15.69
C HIS A 228 7.22 24.57 -14.51
N ASP A 229 7.61 24.97 -13.32
CA ASP A 229 7.22 24.36 -12.05
C ASP A 229 6.70 25.50 -11.16
N CYS A 230 5.49 25.35 -10.60
CA CYS A 230 4.87 26.42 -9.82
C CYS A 230 5.67 26.78 -8.56
N PHE A 231 6.41 25.84 -7.97
CA PHE A 231 7.28 26.13 -6.85
C PHE A 231 8.47 27.00 -7.30
N LEU A 232 9.17 26.61 -8.37
CA LEU A 232 10.28 27.41 -8.92
C LEU A 232 9.82 28.79 -9.40
N ARG A 233 8.61 28.87 -9.96
CA ARG A 233 7.98 30.12 -10.43
C ARG A 233 7.78 31.14 -9.31
N GLU A 234 7.56 30.68 -8.08
CA GLU A 234 7.38 31.56 -6.92
C GLU A 234 8.69 31.82 -6.15
N CYS A 235 9.75 31.04 -6.41
CA CYS A 235 11.08 31.32 -5.88
C CYS A 235 11.68 32.58 -6.51
N GLU A 236 11.98 33.57 -5.68
CA GLU A 236 12.69 34.78 -6.11
C GLU A 236 14.09 34.42 -6.61
N TRP A 237 14.43 34.91 -7.80
CA TRP A 237 15.78 34.78 -8.31
C TRP A 237 16.72 35.70 -7.53
N ILE A 238 17.60 35.09 -6.73
CA ILE A 238 18.62 35.79 -5.94
C ILE A 238 20.00 35.60 -6.59
N ASP A 239 20.46 34.34 -6.65
CA ASP A 239 21.74 33.97 -7.23
C ASP A 239 21.75 32.51 -7.72
N ALA A 240 22.84 32.11 -8.39
CA ALA A 240 22.99 30.79 -8.98
C ALA A 240 23.06 29.65 -7.96
N ASP A 241 23.58 29.89 -6.75
CA ASP A 241 23.73 28.85 -5.72
C ASP A 241 22.40 28.55 -5.03
N SER A 242 21.62 29.59 -4.70
CA SER A 242 20.24 29.45 -4.23
C SER A 242 19.35 28.80 -5.29
N ALA A 243 19.54 29.14 -6.58
CA ALA A 243 18.82 28.50 -7.67
C ALA A 243 19.12 27.00 -7.77
N CYS A 244 20.38 26.57 -7.56
CA CYS A 244 20.72 25.15 -7.52
C CYS A 244 19.97 24.42 -6.39
N PHE A 245 19.86 25.04 -5.21
CA PHE A 245 19.11 24.49 -4.08
C PHE A 245 17.62 24.38 -4.39
N TYR A 246 16.98 25.46 -4.87
CA TYR A 246 15.56 25.45 -5.22
C TYR A 246 15.24 24.40 -6.28
N ILE A 247 16.08 24.28 -7.31
CA ILE A 247 15.89 23.23 -8.33
C ILE A 247 15.91 21.84 -7.70
N VAL A 248 16.91 21.51 -6.88
CA VAL A 248 16.99 20.17 -6.24
C VAL A 248 15.80 19.92 -5.31
N MET A 249 15.29 20.95 -4.64
CA MET A 249 14.12 20.84 -3.76
C MET A 249 12.78 20.79 -4.52
N SER A 250 12.71 21.27 -5.77
CA SER A 250 11.45 21.39 -6.53
C SER A 250 10.77 20.05 -6.84
N PRO A 251 9.44 19.95 -6.79
CA PRO A 251 8.68 18.75 -7.17
C PRO A 251 9.01 18.26 -8.59
N TRP A 252 9.18 19.19 -9.53
CA TRP A 252 9.65 18.91 -10.88
C TRP A 252 10.93 18.07 -10.93
N PHE A 253 11.90 18.35 -10.06
CA PHE A 253 13.16 17.61 -10.03
C PHE A 253 13.02 16.15 -9.57
N SER A 254 11.88 15.75 -9.00
CA SER A 254 11.65 14.35 -8.57
C SER A 254 10.92 13.46 -9.56
N ARG A 255 10.70 13.90 -10.80
CA ARG A 255 10.06 13.07 -11.83
C ARG A 255 11.10 12.40 -12.72
N GLY A 256 10.97 11.08 -12.92
CA GLY A 256 11.92 10.29 -13.70
C GLY A 256 12.02 10.76 -15.15
N TRP A 257 10.89 10.91 -15.83
CA TRP A 257 10.85 11.36 -17.24
C TRP A 257 11.52 12.72 -17.40
N THR A 258 11.24 13.70 -16.53
CA THR A 258 11.90 15.00 -16.51
C THR A 258 13.43 14.92 -16.47
N ALA A 259 14.02 13.91 -15.80
CA ALA A 259 15.47 13.71 -15.82
C ALA A 259 15.98 13.44 -17.24
N LEU A 260 15.30 12.54 -17.96
CA LEU A 260 15.62 12.20 -19.34
C LEU A 260 15.42 13.41 -20.26
N GLU A 261 14.30 14.13 -20.12
CA GLU A 261 14.01 15.36 -20.87
C GLU A 261 15.15 16.37 -20.74
N LEU A 262 15.58 16.59 -19.51
CA LEU A 262 16.63 17.54 -19.19
C LEU A 262 17.98 17.07 -19.70
N GLN A 263 18.36 15.81 -19.53
CA GLN A 263 19.65 15.34 -20.03
C GLN A 263 19.72 15.45 -21.56
N MET A 264 18.62 15.15 -22.26
CA MET A 264 18.57 15.14 -23.73
C MET A 264 18.43 16.53 -24.35
N SER A 265 17.90 17.51 -23.61
CA SER A 265 17.71 18.87 -24.10
C SER A 265 19.05 19.60 -24.30
N HIS A 266 19.27 20.17 -25.49
CA HIS A 266 20.48 20.95 -25.77
C HIS A 266 20.51 22.32 -25.05
N LYS A 267 19.35 22.93 -24.79
CA LYS A 267 19.21 24.22 -24.07
C LYS A 267 17.99 24.19 -23.16
N VAL A 268 18.17 24.56 -21.90
CA VAL A 268 17.12 24.52 -20.86
C VAL A 268 16.99 25.89 -20.19
N GLN A 269 15.75 26.39 -20.11
CA GLN A 269 15.41 27.67 -19.48
C GLN A 269 14.46 27.43 -18.31
N VAL A 270 14.84 27.86 -17.11
CA VAL A 270 14.05 27.69 -15.88
C VAL A 270 13.38 29.00 -15.50
N ILE A 271 12.10 28.94 -15.18
CA ILE A 271 11.31 30.11 -14.76
C ILE A 271 11.46 30.34 -13.26
N PHE A 272 11.76 31.57 -12.88
CA PHE A 272 11.82 32.06 -11.50
C PHE A 272 10.99 33.34 -11.34
N LYS A 273 10.67 33.70 -10.10
CA LYS A 273 10.04 34.98 -9.77
C LYS A 273 11.03 36.12 -9.93
N GLY A 274 10.63 37.15 -10.68
CA GLY A 274 11.38 38.38 -10.85
C GLY A 274 10.59 39.62 -10.40
N PRO A 275 11.25 40.78 -10.29
CA PRO A 275 10.67 42.00 -9.71
C PRO A 275 9.51 42.61 -10.52
N SER A 276 9.32 42.21 -11.78
CA SER A 276 8.25 42.73 -12.65
C SER A 276 7.52 41.61 -13.41
N GLY A 277 7.60 40.37 -12.92
CA GLY A 277 7.02 39.18 -13.54
C GLY A 277 8.02 38.02 -13.67
N PRO A 278 7.60 36.90 -14.28
CA PRO A 278 8.42 35.70 -14.43
C PRO A 278 9.68 35.97 -15.27
N ILE A 279 10.84 35.53 -14.79
CA ILE A 279 12.11 35.61 -15.50
C ILE A 279 12.61 34.21 -15.84
N THR A 280 13.33 34.08 -16.96
CA THR A 280 13.94 32.80 -17.39
C THR A 280 15.45 32.85 -17.23
N LYS A 281 16.02 31.76 -16.72
CA LYS A 281 17.46 31.58 -16.54
C LYS A 281 17.92 30.31 -17.24
N ASP A 282 19.01 30.43 -17.98
CA ASP A 282 19.65 29.29 -18.64
C ASP A 282 20.36 28.42 -17.61
N ILE A 283 19.99 27.13 -17.53
CA ILE A 283 20.58 26.26 -16.51
C ILE A 283 22.10 26.12 -16.68
N ASP A 284 22.58 26.06 -17.92
CA ASP A 284 24.00 25.80 -18.18
C ASP A 284 24.80 27.09 -18.03
N LYS A 285 24.31 28.21 -18.59
CA LYS A 285 25.03 29.49 -18.61
C LYS A 285 24.83 30.32 -17.34
N ASP A 286 23.58 30.55 -16.94
CA ASP A 286 23.25 31.49 -15.87
C ASP A 286 23.34 30.87 -14.47
N ILE A 287 23.28 29.53 -14.37
CA ILE A 287 23.31 28.79 -13.09
C ILE A 287 24.61 27.99 -12.96
N LEU A 288 24.88 27.03 -13.84
CA LEU A 288 26.01 26.11 -13.67
C LEU A 288 27.39 26.72 -13.98
N GLN A 289 27.46 27.64 -14.95
CA GLN A 289 28.70 28.35 -15.34
C GLN A 289 28.88 29.69 -14.64
N ALA A 290 27.88 30.16 -13.88
CA ALA A 290 27.98 31.40 -13.12
C ALA A 290 29.15 31.33 -12.12
N LYS A 291 29.97 32.38 -12.13
CA LYS A 291 31.04 32.60 -11.16
C LYS A 291 30.42 33.26 -9.92
N SER A 292 30.32 32.52 -8.82
CA SER A 292 29.86 33.10 -7.55
C SER A 292 30.91 34.07 -7.00
N PRO A 293 30.51 35.20 -6.38
CA PRO A 293 31.43 36.06 -5.66
C PRO A 293 32.09 35.28 -4.53
N SER A 294 33.43 35.28 -4.44
CA SER A 294 34.26 34.47 -3.54
C SER A 294 34.05 34.69 -2.03
N ILE A 295 33.09 35.54 -1.65
CA ILE A 295 32.79 35.93 -0.27
C ILE A 295 31.82 34.93 0.38
N PHE A 296 31.16 34.07 -0.40
CA PHE A 296 30.10 33.17 0.09
C PHE A 296 30.32 31.71 -0.30
N HIS A 297 29.87 30.81 0.57
CA HIS A 297 30.07 29.37 0.45
C HIS A 297 29.38 28.83 -0.82
N GLU A 298 30.15 28.28 -1.78
CA GLU A 298 29.59 27.63 -2.97
C GLU A 298 28.79 26.38 -2.57
N ASN A 299 27.55 26.25 -3.06
CA ASN A 299 26.73 25.05 -2.86
C ASN A 299 27.17 23.93 -3.82
N LYS A 300 28.38 23.41 -3.57
CA LYS A 300 29.07 22.44 -4.44
C LYS A 300 28.29 21.14 -4.62
N VAL A 301 27.47 20.76 -3.64
CA VAL A 301 26.68 19.52 -3.67
C VAL A 301 25.51 19.65 -4.64
N ALA A 302 24.63 20.66 -4.48
CA ALA A 302 23.51 20.90 -5.39
C ALA A 302 23.99 21.13 -6.84
N LYS A 303 25.01 21.98 -7.00
CA LYS A 303 25.62 22.27 -8.29
C LYS A 303 26.23 21.03 -8.93
N GLY A 304 26.82 20.14 -8.14
CA GLY A 304 27.37 18.86 -8.60
C GLY A 304 26.30 17.89 -9.10
N ILE A 305 25.14 17.83 -8.44
CA ILE A 305 23.99 17.00 -8.87
C ILE A 305 23.49 17.48 -10.24
N LEU A 306 23.26 18.79 -10.40
CA LEU A 306 22.79 19.36 -11.65
C LEU A 306 23.81 19.22 -12.80
N LYS A 307 25.11 19.34 -12.50
CA LYS A 307 26.18 19.08 -13.48
C LYS A 307 26.20 17.62 -13.95
N ARG A 308 25.95 16.66 -13.06
CA ARG A 308 25.86 15.24 -13.44
C ARG A 308 24.65 14.98 -14.34
N LEU A 309 23.49 15.54 -14.00
CA LEU A 309 22.28 15.43 -14.83
C LEU A 309 22.45 16.07 -16.21
N ARG A 310 23.06 17.25 -16.29
CA ARG A 310 23.32 17.97 -17.55
C ARG A 310 24.56 17.45 -18.31
N GLY A 311 25.33 16.55 -17.70
CA GLY A 311 26.54 15.97 -18.29
C GLY A 311 26.20 14.89 -19.32
N ASN A 312 26.90 14.86 -20.45
CA ASN A 312 26.55 14.01 -21.60
C ASN A 312 26.76 12.49 -21.40
N LYS A 313 27.23 11.99 -20.25
CA LYS A 313 27.47 10.55 -20.05
C LYS A 313 27.27 10.13 -18.59
N VAL A 314 26.17 9.43 -18.32
CA VAL A 314 26.05 8.57 -17.14
C VAL A 314 27.04 7.43 -17.35
N SER A 315 28.14 7.43 -16.58
CA SER A 315 29.27 6.52 -16.79
C SER A 315 29.42 5.50 -15.67
N GLN A 316 28.89 5.84 -14.50
CA GLN A 316 28.91 5.00 -13.30
C GLN A 316 27.51 4.84 -12.75
N LEU A 317 27.29 3.76 -12.01
CA LEU A 317 26.01 3.51 -11.35
C LEU A 317 25.65 4.63 -10.36
N ASN A 318 26.62 5.17 -9.64
CA ASN A 318 26.42 6.32 -8.75
C ASN A 318 25.87 7.56 -9.48
N ASP A 319 26.24 7.78 -10.74
CA ASP A 319 25.70 8.90 -11.52
C ASP A 319 24.19 8.69 -11.73
N LEU A 320 23.79 7.48 -12.08
CA LEU A 320 22.40 7.11 -12.28
C LEU A 320 21.60 7.18 -10.97
N LEU A 321 22.14 6.63 -9.87
CA LEU A 321 21.50 6.65 -8.56
C LEU A 321 21.40 8.07 -7.99
N ALA A 322 22.40 8.93 -8.21
CA ALA A 322 22.35 10.33 -7.77
C ALA A 322 21.36 11.17 -8.59
N ILE A 323 21.18 10.84 -9.88
CA ILE A 323 20.23 11.56 -10.75
C ILE A 323 18.80 11.09 -10.48
N LEU A 324 18.56 9.79 -10.36
CA LEU A 324 17.24 9.17 -10.34
C LEU A 324 16.80 8.70 -8.94
N GLY A 325 17.70 8.60 -7.97
CA GLY A 325 17.42 8.02 -6.65
C GLY A 325 16.41 8.80 -5.82
N SER A 326 16.26 10.12 -6.03
CA SER A 326 15.25 10.97 -5.38
C SER A 326 13.92 11.03 -6.12
N ARG A 327 13.77 10.24 -7.21
CA ARG A 327 12.66 10.37 -8.17
C ARG A 327 11.60 9.29 -7.99
N HIS A 328 11.03 9.20 -6.79
CA HIS A 328 10.06 8.16 -6.42
C HIS A 328 8.70 8.28 -7.13
N THR A 329 8.40 9.43 -7.75
CA THR A 329 7.07 9.73 -8.33
C THR A 329 6.74 9.04 -9.66
N SER A 330 7.66 8.21 -10.18
CA SER A 330 7.52 7.51 -11.47
C SER A 330 7.37 6.01 -11.24
N TRP A 331 6.57 5.35 -12.09
CA TRP A 331 6.34 3.91 -11.97
C TRP A 331 7.66 3.13 -12.08
N PRO A 332 7.87 2.05 -11.30
CA PRO A 332 9.13 1.28 -11.34
C PRO A 332 9.51 0.81 -12.76
N ARG A 333 8.52 0.49 -13.59
CA ARG A 333 8.69 0.18 -15.01
C ARG A 333 9.32 1.32 -15.80
N ASP A 334 8.76 2.52 -15.62
CA ASP A 334 9.23 3.72 -16.31
C ASP A 334 10.64 4.05 -15.86
N MET A 335 10.95 3.91 -14.57
CA MET A 335 12.28 4.17 -14.03
C MET A 335 13.36 3.25 -14.62
N ALA A 336 13.03 1.97 -14.83
CA ALA A 336 13.91 1.04 -15.55
C ALA A 336 14.16 1.50 -17.00
N ILE A 337 13.09 1.87 -17.72
CA ILE A 337 13.16 2.33 -19.12
C ILE A 337 13.97 3.64 -19.23
N ILE A 338 13.65 4.63 -18.39
CA ILE A 338 14.34 5.91 -18.30
C ILE A 338 15.84 5.68 -18.07
N SER A 339 16.20 4.79 -17.15
CA SER A 339 17.60 4.46 -16.86
C SER A 339 18.31 3.85 -18.06
N GLY A 340 17.67 2.91 -18.76
CA GLY A 340 18.22 2.31 -19.97
C GLY A 340 18.45 3.35 -21.07
N LEU A 341 17.47 4.23 -21.31
CA LEU A 341 17.56 5.28 -22.31
C LEU A 341 18.62 6.33 -21.98
N MET A 342 18.78 6.73 -20.71
CA MET A 342 19.81 7.69 -20.27
C MET A 342 21.24 7.19 -20.49
N ILE A 343 21.44 5.87 -20.51
CA ILE A 343 22.73 5.19 -20.75
C ILE A 343 22.87 4.74 -22.22
N GLY A 344 21.83 4.90 -23.04
CA GLY A 344 21.83 4.60 -24.47
C GLY A 344 21.68 3.11 -24.79
N ILE A 345 20.86 2.40 -24.02
CA ILE A 345 20.46 1.02 -24.31
C ILE A 345 19.21 1.07 -25.21
N GLU A 346 19.25 0.33 -26.32
CA GLU A 346 18.08 0.18 -27.19
C GLU A 346 17.05 -0.74 -26.52
N MET A 347 15.77 -0.32 -26.49
CA MET A 347 14.72 -1.02 -25.78
C MET A 347 13.88 -1.89 -26.74
N PRO A 348 13.92 -3.24 -26.68
CA PRO A 348 13.09 -4.10 -27.52
C PRO A 348 11.65 -4.24 -27.01
N ASP A 349 10.72 -4.62 -27.89
CA ASP A 349 9.31 -4.83 -27.54
C ASP A 349 9.18 -6.04 -26.58
N ASN A 350 8.56 -5.84 -25.40
CA ASN A 350 8.25 -6.84 -24.35
C ASN A 350 9.38 -7.34 -23.43
N TYR A 351 10.18 -6.43 -22.86
CA TYR A 351 11.13 -6.78 -21.80
C TYR A 351 10.55 -6.79 -20.37
N ALA A 352 10.99 -7.73 -19.54
CA ALA A 352 10.81 -7.71 -18.08
C ALA A 352 11.78 -6.70 -17.43
N HIS A 353 11.36 -6.00 -16.37
CA HIS A 353 12.16 -4.95 -15.71
C HIS A 353 13.55 -5.44 -15.26
N GLN A 354 13.64 -6.66 -14.75
CA GLN A 354 14.88 -7.28 -14.31
C GLN A 354 15.93 -7.33 -15.43
N LYS A 355 15.52 -7.65 -16.66
CA LYS A 355 16.42 -7.75 -17.81
C LYS A 355 16.98 -6.37 -18.20
N ILE A 356 16.19 -5.31 -18.06
CA ILE A 356 16.64 -3.93 -18.30
C ILE A 356 17.72 -3.54 -17.27
N TYR A 357 17.51 -3.85 -15.98
CA TYR A 357 18.51 -3.59 -14.94
C TYR A 357 19.79 -4.40 -15.16
N GLN A 358 19.70 -5.65 -15.60
CA GLN A 358 20.86 -6.46 -15.96
C GLN A 358 21.65 -5.84 -17.13
N GLU A 359 20.97 -5.41 -18.20
CA GLU A 359 21.63 -4.74 -19.33
C GLU A 359 22.26 -3.40 -18.91
N ILE A 360 21.63 -2.65 -18.00
CA ILE A 360 22.21 -1.43 -17.40
C ILE A 360 23.52 -1.75 -16.66
N LEU A 361 23.51 -2.76 -15.79
CA LEU A 361 24.67 -3.17 -15.02
C LEU A 361 25.80 -3.67 -15.93
N GLN A 362 25.48 -4.47 -16.95
CA GLN A 362 26.45 -4.91 -17.96
C GLN A 362 27.06 -3.72 -18.73
N LYS A 363 26.24 -2.74 -19.10
CA LYS A 363 26.69 -1.55 -19.84
C LYS A 363 27.60 -0.65 -19.01
N ILE A 364 27.30 -0.48 -17.71
CA ILE A 364 28.13 0.29 -16.76
C ILE A 364 29.42 -0.49 -16.42
N SER A 365 29.38 -1.83 -16.44
CA SER A 365 30.51 -2.77 -16.28
C SER A 365 31.25 -2.74 -14.94
N THR A 366 31.00 -1.74 -14.08
CA THR A 366 31.65 -1.60 -12.78
C THR A 366 30.70 -1.11 -11.70
N ILE A 367 30.88 -1.62 -10.47
CA ILE A 367 30.15 -1.20 -9.28
C ILE A 367 31.09 -1.04 -8.09
N SER A 368 30.72 -0.27 -7.07
CA SER A 368 31.47 -0.21 -5.81
C SER A 368 31.10 -1.38 -4.89
N HIS A 369 32.04 -1.79 -4.02
CA HIS A 369 31.80 -2.75 -2.94
C HIS A 369 30.60 -2.38 -2.07
N ALA A 370 30.40 -1.08 -1.79
CA ALA A 370 29.28 -0.60 -1.00
C ALA A 370 27.90 -0.94 -1.61
N HIS A 371 27.81 -1.13 -2.93
CA HIS A 371 26.55 -1.51 -3.58
C HIS A 371 26.08 -2.92 -3.18
N LEU A 372 26.92 -3.76 -2.59
CA LEU A 372 26.54 -5.11 -2.16
C LEU A 372 25.80 -5.13 -0.82
N PHE A 373 25.63 -3.97 -0.20
CA PHE A 373 25.06 -3.78 1.13
C PHE A 373 23.69 -3.09 1.03
N HIS A 374 22.71 -3.82 0.51
CA HIS A 374 21.33 -3.38 0.32
C HIS A 374 20.32 -4.35 0.97
N ASN A 375 19.09 -3.89 1.19
CA ASN A 375 18.10 -4.58 2.01
C ASN A 375 16.93 -5.17 1.19
N SER A 376 17.23 -5.70 0.00
CA SER A 376 16.22 -6.12 -0.97
C SER A 376 16.50 -7.51 -1.51
N ALA A 377 15.45 -8.23 -1.93
CA ALA A 377 15.58 -9.52 -2.60
C ALA A 377 16.44 -9.40 -3.86
N THR A 378 17.14 -10.47 -4.24
CA THR A 378 18.08 -10.44 -5.36
C THR A 378 17.45 -10.85 -6.70
N MET A 379 17.96 -10.35 -7.82
CA MET A 379 17.46 -10.71 -9.14
C MET A 379 17.77 -12.18 -9.48
N THR A 380 16.78 -12.92 -9.96
CA THR A 380 16.94 -14.28 -10.48
C THR A 380 17.44 -14.27 -11.93
N ASN A 381 18.25 -15.26 -12.33
CA ASN A 381 19.01 -15.37 -13.60
C ASN A 381 20.36 -14.60 -13.58
N GLY A 382 21.39 -15.16 -12.93
CA GLY A 382 22.80 -14.71 -13.02
C GLY A 382 23.25 -13.58 -12.09
N TYR A 383 22.36 -12.83 -11.43
CA TYR A 383 22.71 -11.67 -10.57
C TYR A 383 22.26 -11.87 -9.10
N ASN A 384 22.80 -12.90 -8.44
CA ASN A 384 22.41 -13.30 -7.09
C ASN A 384 22.80 -12.33 -5.95
N TRP A 385 23.58 -11.28 -6.26
CA TRP A 385 24.09 -10.28 -5.32
C TRP A 385 23.42 -8.91 -5.46
N CYS A 386 22.64 -8.70 -6.54
CA CYS A 386 22.09 -7.40 -6.91
C CYS A 386 20.61 -7.31 -6.50
N PRO A 387 20.10 -6.16 -6.04
CA PRO A 387 18.70 -6.05 -5.65
C PRO A 387 17.75 -6.23 -6.84
N THR A 388 16.51 -6.59 -6.54
CA THR A 388 15.40 -6.66 -7.50
C THR A 388 15.15 -5.30 -8.17
N ASN A 389 15.51 -4.21 -7.49
CA ASN A 389 15.42 -2.85 -7.98
C ASN A 389 16.75 -2.11 -7.83
N LEU A 390 17.26 -1.52 -8.92
CA LEU A 390 18.55 -0.83 -8.96
C LEU A 390 18.65 0.29 -7.91
N TYR A 391 17.55 0.97 -7.60
CA TYR A 391 17.53 2.12 -6.67
C TYR A 391 17.59 1.74 -5.20
N ASP A 392 17.54 0.45 -4.87
CA ASP A 392 17.80 -0.02 -3.50
C ASP A 392 19.30 -0.02 -3.18
N LEU A 393 20.15 0.19 -4.20
CA LEU A 393 21.59 0.32 -4.05
C LEU A 393 21.96 1.66 -3.40
N PRO A 394 22.88 1.67 -2.41
CA PRO A 394 23.30 2.89 -1.75
C PRO A 394 24.15 3.79 -2.68
N VAL A 395 23.95 5.10 -2.61
CA VAL A 395 24.86 6.07 -3.24
C VAL A 395 26.14 6.16 -2.41
N THR A 396 27.31 5.87 -3.00
CA THR A 396 28.59 5.82 -2.27
C THR A 396 29.65 6.78 -2.82
N LEU A 397 30.57 7.20 -1.94
CA LEU A 397 31.76 7.98 -2.30
C LEU A 397 33.02 7.10 -2.49
N SER A 398 32.88 5.77 -2.33
CA SER A 398 34.00 4.83 -2.46
C SER A 398 34.59 4.86 -3.86
N LYS A 399 35.92 4.83 -3.94
CA LYS A 399 36.70 4.85 -5.19
C LYS A 399 37.10 3.46 -5.67
N HIS A 400 36.80 2.42 -4.88
CA HIS A 400 37.13 1.04 -5.20
C HIS A 400 35.97 0.39 -5.95
N ASN A 401 36.27 -0.13 -7.15
CA ASN A 401 35.30 -0.70 -8.06
C ASN A 401 35.59 -2.20 -8.29
N LEU A 402 34.52 -2.96 -8.44
CA LEU A 402 34.45 -4.34 -8.89
C LEU A 402 33.99 -4.34 -10.36
N GLN A 403 34.51 -5.27 -11.15
CA GLN A 403 34.12 -5.49 -12.55
C GLN A 403 32.96 -6.50 -12.61
N ILE A 404 31.98 -6.23 -13.46
CA ILE A 404 30.87 -7.15 -13.74
C ILE A 404 31.26 -8.01 -14.95
N GLU A 405 31.24 -9.33 -14.78
CA GLU A 405 31.48 -10.31 -15.85
C GLU A 405 30.20 -10.57 -16.66
N GLU A 406 30.31 -11.16 -17.87
CA GLU A 406 29.16 -11.37 -18.77
C GLU A 406 28.04 -12.21 -18.13
N ASN A 407 28.40 -13.15 -17.27
CA ASN A 407 27.48 -14.03 -16.53
C ASN A 407 26.89 -13.38 -15.27
N GLY A 408 27.24 -12.13 -14.96
CA GLY A 408 26.77 -11.41 -13.78
C GLY A 408 27.64 -11.57 -12.53
N ASN A 409 28.74 -12.33 -12.58
CA ASN A 409 29.70 -12.42 -11.47
C ASN A 409 30.48 -11.12 -11.27
N LEU A 410 30.99 -10.91 -10.06
CA LEU A 410 31.78 -9.75 -9.68
C LEU A 410 33.24 -10.12 -9.48
N PHE A 411 34.12 -9.46 -10.22
CA PHE A 411 35.56 -9.63 -10.09
C PHE A 411 36.22 -8.40 -9.46
N GLY A 412 36.99 -8.58 -8.38
CA GLY A 412 37.80 -7.50 -7.84
C GLY A 412 38.49 -7.81 -6.53
N LYS A 413 39.12 -6.77 -5.96
CA LYS A 413 40.00 -6.90 -4.79
C LYS A 413 39.23 -6.82 -3.46
N TRP A 414 39.51 -7.75 -2.55
CA TRP A 414 38.91 -7.82 -1.22
C TRP A 414 39.95 -8.15 -0.14
N ASN A 415 39.72 -7.62 1.07
CA ASN A 415 40.27 -8.20 2.30
C ASN A 415 39.35 -9.35 2.72
N PHE A 416 39.84 -10.33 3.49
CA PHE A 416 39.01 -11.43 3.96
C PHE A 416 39.37 -11.85 5.39
N ILE A 417 38.40 -12.44 6.09
CA ILE A 417 38.52 -13.03 7.43
C ILE A 417 37.78 -14.37 7.43
N LEU A 418 38.35 -15.40 8.07
CA LEU A 418 37.63 -16.65 8.32
C LEU A 418 36.53 -16.41 9.35
N LEU A 419 35.33 -16.93 9.08
CA LEU A 419 34.21 -16.76 10.00
C LEU A 419 34.52 -17.31 11.41
N ASP A 420 35.34 -18.37 11.50
CA ASP A 420 35.73 -19.01 12.76
C ASP A 420 36.78 -18.23 13.56
N ASP A 421 37.49 -17.30 12.90
CA ASP A 421 38.47 -16.46 13.58
C ASP A 421 37.78 -15.30 14.32
N ILE A 422 36.49 -15.06 14.08
CA ILE A 422 35.69 -14.06 14.80
C ILE A 422 35.20 -14.67 16.13
N LYS A 423 35.65 -14.13 17.26
CA LYS A 423 35.33 -14.66 18.61
C LYS A 423 33.85 -14.58 18.96
N ASP A 424 33.13 -13.59 18.42
CA ASP A 424 31.72 -13.35 18.70
C ASP A 424 30.93 -13.14 17.39
N LYS A 425 30.05 -14.10 17.04
CA LYS A 425 29.27 -14.11 15.80
C LYS A 425 28.01 -13.22 15.93
N ARG A 426 28.15 -11.99 16.43
CA ARG A 426 27.07 -10.98 16.50
C ARG A 426 26.85 -10.34 15.14
N PHE A 427 25.92 -10.88 14.37
CA PHE A 427 25.41 -10.21 13.17
C PHE A 427 24.11 -9.49 13.52
N ILE A 428 23.98 -8.25 13.08
CA ILE A 428 22.73 -7.52 13.21
C ILE A 428 21.89 -7.82 11.97
N SER A 429 20.79 -8.52 12.16
CA SER A 429 19.92 -8.95 11.07
C SER A 429 18.75 -8.00 10.80
N GLY A 430 18.45 -7.07 11.73
CA GLY A 430 17.21 -6.28 11.76
C GLY A 430 16.98 -5.28 10.63
N HIS A 431 17.83 -5.26 9.59
CA HIS A 431 17.68 -4.38 8.44
C HIS A 431 17.70 -5.11 7.09
N ALA A 432 18.08 -6.39 7.00
CA ALA A 432 18.20 -7.09 5.72
C ALA A 432 16.86 -7.72 5.26
N HIS A 433 16.72 -8.00 3.96
CA HIS A 433 15.56 -8.71 3.44
C HIS A 433 15.45 -10.12 4.07
N PRO A 434 14.25 -10.63 4.42
CA PRO A 434 14.09 -11.92 5.12
C PRO A 434 14.80 -13.11 4.46
N LEU A 435 14.88 -13.12 3.12
CA LEU A 435 15.62 -14.15 2.37
C LEU A 435 17.14 -14.10 2.63
N ILE A 436 17.72 -12.91 2.70
CA ILE A 436 19.15 -12.70 2.99
C ILE A 436 19.40 -13.03 4.47
N GLU A 437 18.52 -12.58 5.36
CA GLU A 437 18.57 -12.91 6.78
C GLU A 437 18.55 -14.42 7.01
N ALA A 438 17.63 -15.15 6.37
CA ALA A 438 17.59 -16.61 6.44
C ALA A 438 18.86 -17.28 5.92
N LYS A 439 19.43 -16.80 4.79
CA LYS A 439 20.69 -17.32 4.24
C LYS A 439 21.88 -17.09 5.19
N VAL A 440 21.97 -15.90 5.78
CA VAL A 440 23.01 -15.54 6.74
C VAL A 440 22.86 -16.35 8.03
N LEU A 441 21.64 -16.56 8.52
CA LEU A 441 21.36 -17.40 9.70
C LEU A 441 21.74 -18.86 9.44
N LEU A 442 21.35 -19.43 8.30
CA LEU A 442 21.74 -20.80 7.92
C LEU A 442 23.26 -20.94 7.81
N ALA A 443 23.96 -19.94 7.27
CA ALA A 443 25.43 -19.95 7.21
C ALA A 443 26.10 -19.88 8.59
N ARG A 444 25.40 -19.44 9.65
CA ARG A 444 25.90 -19.51 11.04
C ARG A 444 25.80 -20.91 11.64
N GLU A 445 24.78 -21.66 11.22
CA GLU A 445 24.48 -23.01 11.72
C GLU A 445 25.19 -24.11 10.91
N ASP A 446 25.73 -23.78 9.73
CA ASP A 446 26.54 -24.67 8.88
C ASP A 446 27.91 -25.01 9.54
N GLU A 447 28.60 -26.04 9.03
CA GLU A 447 29.86 -26.56 9.60
C GLU A 447 30.93 -25.47 9.80
N GLU A 448 31.67 -25.54 10.93
CA GLU A 448 32.87 -24.73 11.17
C GLU A 448 33.84 -24.91 9.97
N ASP A 449 34.44 -23.80 9.50
CA ASP A 449 35.40 -23.74 8.38
C ASP A 449 34.81 -23.76 6.95
N GLN A 450 33.56 -23.34 6.75
CA GLN A 450 32.92 -23.29 5.41
C GLN A 450 32.71 -21.88 4.82
N HIS A 451 32.91 -20.80 5.58
CA HIS A 451 32.53 -19.45 5.16
C HIS A 451 33.64 -18.42 5.34
N LEU A 452 33.65 -17.42 4.45
CA LEU A 452 34.57 -16.28 4.47
C LEU A 452 33.79 -14.97 4.59
N LEU A 453 34.35 -14.04 5.36
CA LEU A 453 33.87 -12.66 5.44
C LEU A 453 34.78 -11.78 4.59
N LEU A 454 34.27 -11.28 3.46
CA LEU A 454 34.97 -10.33 2.59
C LEU A 454 34.74 -8.90 3.08
N ILE A 455 35.82 -8.11 3.13
CA ILE A 455 35.82 -6.74 3.64
C ILE A 455 36.33 -5.79 2.56
N GLU A 456 35.60 -4.68 2.39
CA GLU A 456 35.96 -3.63 1.43
C GLU A 456 37.35 -3.03 1.77
N PRO A 457 38.24 -2.84 0.78
CA PRO A 457 39.54 -2.24 1.01
C PRO A 457 39.41 -0.83 1.58
N GLY A 458 40.13 -0.53 2.68
CA GLY A 458 40.15 0.79 3.30
C GLY A 458 39.13 1.03 4.41
N LEU A 459 38.24 0.07 4.71
CA LEU A 459 37.32 0.12 5.86
C LEU A 459 37.97 -0.28 7.20
N ASN A 460 39.24 -0.68 7.21
CA ASN A 460 40.00 -0.99 8.43
C ASN A 460 40.85 0.21 8.84
N SER A 461 40.37 1.03 9.77
CA SER A 461 41.22 1.92 10.55
C SER A 461 41.30 1.41 11.99
N GLN A 462 42.47 1.51 12.63
CA GLN A 462 42.70 1.04 14.01
C GLN A 462 41.75 1.70 15.04
N GLU A 463 41.08 2.80 14.67
CA GLU A 463 40.20 3.59 15.55
C GLU A 463 38.69 3.32 15.35
N THR A 464 38.25 2.81 14.19
CA THR A 464 36.80 2.71 13.85
C THR A 464 36.23 1.29 13.81
N GLY A 465 37.07 0.25 13.73
CA GLY A 465 36.63 -1.15 13.59
C GLY A 465 35.91 -1.47 12.27
N ILE A 466 35.58 -2.75 12.04
CA ILE A 466 34.86 -3.24 10.85
C ILE A 466 33.35 -3.19 11.14
N SER A 467 32.65 -2.25 10.52
CA SER A 467 31.20 -2.07 10.70
C SER A 467 30.33 -2.97 9.81
N ARG A 468 30.88 -3.50 8.72
CA ARG A 468 30.17 -4.35 7.76
C ARG A 468 31.12 -5.25 6.96
N GLY A 469 30.62 -6.39 6.49
CA GLY A 469 31.33 -7.29 5.59
C GLY A 469 30.37 -8.14 4.75
N LEU A 470 30.89 -8.79 3.71
CA LEU A 470 30.11 -9.64 2.82
C LEU A 470 30.40 -11.11 3.11
N LEU A 471 29.38 -11.86 3.50
CA LEU A 471 29.51 -13.30 3.75
C LEU A 471 29.43 -14.06 2.43
N VAL A 472 30.41 -14.93 2.19
CA VAL A 472 30.51 -15.76 0.98
C VAL A 472 30.90 -17.19 1.31
N LYS A 473 30.56 -18.11 0.43
CA LYS A 473 30.93 -19.52 0.51
C LYS A 473 31.89 -19.89 -0.63
N PRO A 474 33.08 -20.45 -0.37
CA PRO A 474 33.99 -20.89 -1.43
C PRO A 474 33.37 -21.96 -2.35
N SER A 475 33.46 -21.75 -3.67
CA SER A 475 32.89 -22.63 -4.70
C SER A 475 33.99 -23.00 -5.72
N VAL A 476 34.62 -24.16 -5.60
CA VAL A 476 35.87 -24.43 -6.36
C VAL A 476 35.63 -25.12 -7.71
N LYS A 477 36.23 -24.55 -8.78
CA LYS A 477 36.96 -25.29 -9.83
C LYS A 477 38.34 -24.64 -10.01
N PRO A 478 39.47 -25.34 -9.80
CA PRO A 478 40.77 -24.81 -10.16
C PRO A 478 41.08 -25.20 -11.61
N ASP A 479 41.25 -24.23 -12.48
CA ASP A 479 42.04 -24.48 -13.68
C ASP A 479 43.51 -24.55 -13.25
N LYS A 480 44.23 -25.60 -13.65
CA LYS A 480 45.52 -26.03 -13.05
C LYS A 480 46.66 -25.01 -13.15
N ASN A 481 46.44 -23.88 -13.81
CA ASN A 481 47.46 -22.87 -14.09
C ASN A 481 47.19 -21.48 -13.49
N PHE A 482 46.00 -21.20 -12.94
CA PHE A 482 45.66 -19.88 -12.37
C PHE A 482 44.70 -20.05 -11.17
N LEU A 483 45.06 -19.51 -10.01
CA LEU A 483 44.25 -19.59 -8.79
C LEU A 483 43.26 -18.41 -8.74
N ASP A 484 42.24 -18.43 -9.62
CA ASP A 484 41.11 -17.50 -9.52
C ASP A 484 40.15 -18.01 -8.43
N CYS A 485 39.83 -17.16 -7.46
CA CYS A 485 39.07 -17.51 -6.26
C CYS A 485 37.57 -17.27 -6.47
N TYR A 486 36.79 -18.33 -6.71
CA TYR A 486 35.34 -18.26 -6.88
C TYR A 486 34.61 -18.46 -5.56
N CYS A 487 33.63 -17.62 -5.28
CA CYS A 487 32.77 -17.70 -4.11
C CYS A 487 31.31 -17.43 -4.46
N ASP A 488 30.43 -18.23 -3.86
CA ASP A 488 28.99 -18.03 -3.89
C ASP A 488 28.59 -16.91 -2.93
N TYR A 489 27.79 -15.97 -3.42
CA TYR A 489 27.23 -14.89 -2.60
C TYR A 489 26.20 -15.43 -1.60
N VAL A 490 26.41 -15.19 -0.30
CA VAL A 490 25.44 -15.52 0.76
C VAL A 490 24.64 -14.29 1.16
N GLY A 491 25.31 -13.18 1.51
CA GLY A 491 24.66 -11.91 1.86
C GLY A 491 25.52 -10.93 2.66
N PRO A 492 25.12 -9.65 2.78
CA PRO A 492 25.78 -8.67 3.63
C PRO A 492 25.55 -8.95 5.13
N VAL A 493 26.56 -8.62 5.94
CA VAL A 493 26.48 -8.64 7.42
C VAL A 493 26.95 -7.31 8.00
N TYR A 494 26.30 -6.90 9.10
CA TYR A 494 26.56 -5.63 9.79
C TYR A 494 26.88 -5.88 11.28
N PHE A 495 27.72 -5.01 11.84
CA PHE A 495 28.23 -5.08 13.22
C PHE A 495 27.98 -3.75 13.96
N ASP A 496 27.30 -3.81 15.10
CA ASP A 496 27.13 -2.70 16.05
C ASP A 496 27.23 -3.26 17.49
N PRO A 497 28.28 -2.93 18.26
CA PRO A 497 29.42 -2.10 17.86
C PRO A 497 30.27 -2.75 16.75
N PRO A 498 31.04 -1.97 15.96
CA PRO A 498 31.95 -2.49 14.93
C PRO A 498 32.97 -3.50 15.47
N LEU A 499 33.31 -4.52 14.68
CA LEU A 499 34.31 -5.54 15.04
C LEU A 499 35.70 -4.92 15.19
N ILE A 500 36.32 -5.11 16.35
CA ILE A 500 37.68 -4.62 16.61
C ILE A 500 38.74 -5.72 16.48
N GLU A 501 39.98 -5.34 16.19
CA GLU A 501 41.09 -6.26 15.93
C GLU A 501 41.30 -7.30 17.04
N SER A 502 41.06 -6.94 18.31
CA SER A 502 41.17 -7.83 19.47
C SER A 502 40.12 -8.97 19.50
N GLU A 503 39.02 -8.83 18.76
CA GLU A 503 37.95 -9.83 18.63
C GLU A 503 38.22 -10.85 17.53
N ILE A 504 39.28 -10.66 16.72
CA ILE A 504 39.65 -11.53 15.60
C ILE A 504 40.91 -12.32 15.95
N LYS A 505 40.83 -13.65 16.00
CA LYS A 505 41.98 -14.53 16.24
C LYS A 505 42.93 -14.45 15.06
N GLY A 506 44.21 -14.12 15.33
CA GLY A 506 45.26 -14.17 14.31
C GLY A 506 45.19 -13.05 13.27
N PHE A 507 44.81 -11.82 13.68
CA PHE A 507 44.79 -10.62 12.83
C PHE A 507 46.20 -10.19 12.37
N HIS A 508 46.86 -11.03 11.59
CA HIS A 508 48.08 -10.72 10.88
C HIS A 508 47.90 -11.25 9.46
N ARG A 509 47.48 -10.34 8.56
CA ARG A 509 47.34 -10.45 7.09
C ARG A 509 45.90 -10.29 6.57
N THR A 510 45.34 -9.08 6.60
CA THR A 510 44.41 -8.67 5.53
C THR A 510 45.22 -8.45 4.25
N LEU A 511 45.61 -9.55 3.61
CA LEU A 511 46.20 -9.51 2.29
C LEU A 511 45.09 -9.24 1.28
N LEU A 512 45.34 -8.32 0.37
CA LEU A 512 44.39 -7.91 -0.66
C LEU A 512 44.45 -8.92 -1.83
N PHE A 513 43.39 -9.69 -2.04
CA PHE A 513 43.31 -10.72 -3.09
C PHE A 513 42.14 -10.47 -4.05
N ASN A 514 42.22 -11.04 -5.26
CA ASN A 514 41.14 -10.98 -6.24
C ASN A 514 40.15 -12.13 -6.00
N PHE A 515 38.86 -11.82 -5.96
CA PHE A 515 37.77 -12.79 -5.86
C PHE A 515 36.77 -12.61 -7.00
N HIS A 516 36.19 -13.72 -7.45
CA HIS A 516 34.99 -13.80 -8.26
C HIS A 516 33.81 -14.13 -7.34
N VAL A 517 32.85 -13.22 -7.20
CA VAL A 517 31.68 -13.37 -6.32
C VAL A 517 30.41 -13.42 -7.15
N GLY A 518 29.65 -14.50 -7.10
CA GLY A 518 28.43 -14.65 -7.91
C GLY A 518 27.71 -15.99 -7.76
N TYR A 519 27.02 -16.46 -8.81
CA TYR A 519 26.34 -17.76 -8.85
C TYR A 519 26.82 -18.54 -10.08
N ASP A 520 27.30 -19.78 -9.91
CA ASP A 520 27.64 -20.65 -11.02
C ASP A 520 26.56 -21.72 -11.25
N GLU A 521 25.69 -21.51 -12.24
CA GLU A 521 24.68 -22.49 -12.69
C GLU A 521 25.33 -23.83 -13.13
N THR A 522 26.58 -23.84 -13.58
CA THR A 522 27.28 -25.07 -14.02
C THR A 522 27.68 -25.98 -12.86
N CYS A 523 27.59 -25.50 -11.62
CA CYS A 523 27.86 -26.27 -10.42
C CYS A 523 26.60 -26.92 -9.82
N HIS A 524 25.40 -26.57 -10.29
CA HIS A 524 24.13 -27.03 -9.69
C HIS A 524 23.16 -27.69 -10.69
N ASN A 525 23.43 -27.63 -11.99
CA ASN A 525 22.73 -28.48 -12.97
C ASN A 525 23.27 -29.92 -12.92
N GLY A 526 22.62 -30.76 -12.11
CA GLY A 526 22.42 -32.17 -12.43
C GLY A 526 23.61 -33.13 -12.26
N SER A 527 24.25 -33.14 -11.09
CA SER A 527 24.76 -34.36 -10.42
C SER A 527 25.52 -33.91 -9.17
N TYR A 528 25.05 -34.26 -7.98
CA TYR A 528 25.85 -34.52 -6.76
C TYR A 528 24.92 -34.62 -5.52
N GLN A 529 24.90 -35.62 -4.64
CA GLN A 529 25.74 -36.81 -4.42
C GLN A 529 27.18 -36.74 -4.93
N ASN A 530 27.90 -35.65 -4.65
CA ASN A 530 29.31 -35.73 -4.27
C ASN A 530 29.43 -35.07 -2.92
N THR A 531 29.60 -35.94 -1.94
CA THR A 531 30.31 -35.72 -0.69
C THR A 531 31.83 -35.62 -0.91
N GLN A 532 32.32 -35.35 -2.13
CA GLN A 532 33.76 -35.32 -2.45
C GLN A 532 34.11 -34.05 -3.22
N LEU A 533 34.65 -33.07 -2.48
CA LEU A 533 35.28 -31.79 -2.88
C LEU A 533 34.61 -30.52 -2.33
N LYS A 534 34.08 -30.57 -1.08
CA LYS A 534 34.05 -29.36 -0.24
C LYS A 534 35.50 -29.07 0.19
N LYS A 535 36.15 -28.06 -0.40
CA LYS A 535 37.38 -27.51 0.20
C LYS A 535 36.94 -26.56 1.31
N SER A 536 37.50 -26.71 2.51
CA SER A 536 37.23 -25.79 3.61
C SER A 536 37.79 -24.40 3.30
N ALA A 537 37.21 -23.37 3.90
CA ALA A 537 37.62 -21.98 3.74
C ALA A 537 39.10 -21.79 4.11
N ARG A 538 39.57 -22.45 5.16
CA ARG A 538 40.99 -22.50 5.54
C ARG A 538 41.85 -23.17 4.47
N GLY A 539 41.39 -24.27 3.86
CA GLY A 539 42.09 -24.93 2.76
C GLY A 539 42.28 -24.06 1.52
N MET A 540 41.30 -23.20 1.21
CA MET A 540 41.42 -22.20 0.14
C MET A 540 42.46 -21.13 0.47
N ILE A 541 42.46 -20.63 1.71
CA ILE A 541 43.42 -19.61 2.17
C ILE A 541 44.86 -20.16 2.16
N GLU A 542 45.06 -21.39 2.62
CA GLU A 542 46.38 -22.03 2.62
C GLU A 542 46.96 -22.16 1.21
N ASP A 543 46.13 -22.42 0.20
CA ASP A 543 46.57 -22.48 -1.20
C ASP A 543 46.87 -21.08 -1.76
N MET A 544 46.07 -20.07 -1.41
CA MET A 544 46.33 -18.68 -1.77
C MET A 544 47.65 -18.16 -1.20
N MET A 545 48.02 -18.56 0.03
CA MET A 545 49.27 -18.15 0.66
C MET A 545 50.53 -18.78 0.04
N LYS A 546 50.38 -19.83 -0.79
CA LYS A 546 51.51 -20.54 -1.44
C LYS A 546 51.90 -19.96 -2.82
N CYS A 547 51.14 -19.02 -3.39
CA CYS A 547 51.42 -18.43 -4.71
C CYS A 547 51.58 -16.90 -4.64
N PRO A 548 52.66 -16.30 -5.21
CA PRO A 548 52.82 -14.86 -5.27
C PRO A 548 51.90 -14.21 -6.33
N PRO A 549 51.37 -12.99 -6.10
CA PRO A 549 50.46 -12.33 -7.03
C PRO A 549 51.27 -11.67 -8.17
N ASN A 550 51.18 -12.16 -9.41
CA ASN A 550 51.55 -11.35 -10.58
C ASN A 550 50.90 -11.77 -11.92
N LEU A 551 50.30 -10.75 -12.55
CA LEU A 551 50.09 -10.45 -13.98
C LEU A 551 49.72 -11.57 -14.98
N GLU A 552 48.46 -11.59 -15.44
CA GLU A 552 48.02 -11.30 -16.84
C GLU A 552 46.60 -11.87 -17.10
N TYR A 553 45.54 -11.14 -16.72
CA TYR A 553 44.14 -11.48 -17.05
C TYR A 553 43.76 -11.22 -18.54
N ARG A 554 44.66 -10.64 -19.36
CA ARG A 554 44.33 -10.22 -20.74
C ARG A 554 44.43 -11.30 -21.83
N LYS A 555 44.76 -12.56 -21.52
CA LYS A 555 44.93 -13.63 -22.53
C LYS A 555 43.82 -14.70 -22.58
N ARG A 556 42.80 -14.64 -21.71
CA ARG A 556 41.85 -15.75 -21.53
C ARG A 556 40.55 -15.68 -22.35
N GLN A 557 40.16 -14.52 -22.88
CA GLN A 557 38.92 -14.44 -23.69
C GLN A 557 39.01 -15.16 -25.05
N THR A 558 40.19 -15.59 -25.52
CA THR A 558 40.35 -16.23 -26.84
C THR A 558 40.39 -17.77 -26.82
N ASN A 559 40.56 -18.42 -25.66
CA ASN A 559 40.86 -19.87 -25.60
C ASN A 559 39.76 -20.77 -24.99
N LEU A 560 38.56 -20.25 -24.69
CA LEU A 560 37.38 -21.04 -24.28
C LEU A 560 36.67 -21.75 -25.45
N ARG A 561 37.30 -21.86 -26.63
CA ARG A 561 36.69 -22.42 -27.85
C ARG A 561 36.90 -23.92 -28.07
N THR A 562 37.49 -24.65 -27.15
CA THR A 562 37.80 -26.07 -27.38
C THR A 562 37.43 -26.94 -26.19
N VAL A 563 36.19 -27.43 -26.19
CA VAL A 563 35.78 -28.62 -25.43
C VAL A 563 35.40 -29.71 -26.45
N ASN A 564 35.84 -30.94 -26.18
CA ASN A 564 35.64 -32.24 -26.86
C ASN A 564 34.79 -32.34 -28.16
N LEU A 565 35.43 -32.37 -29.32
CA LEU A 565 34.78 -32.48 -30.65
C LEU A 565 33.80 -33.66 -30.85
N ALA A 566 33.91 -34.78 -30.13
CA ALA A 566 33.02 -35.94 -30.36
C ALA A 566 31.65 -35.84 -29.68
N THR A 567 31.56 -35.24 -28.49
CA THR A 567 30.28 -34.98 -27.80
C THR A 567 29.60 -33.72 -28.33
N TRP A 568 30.38 -32.75 -28.83
CA TRP A 568 29.86 -31.53 -29.43
C TRP A 568 29.19 -31.76 -30.78
N ASP A 569 29.63 -32.73 -31.58
CA ASP A 569 28.98 -33.02 -32.86
C ASP A 569 27.57 -33.60 -32.66
N GLN A 570 27.37 -34.51 -31.70
CA GLN A 570 26.02 -35.01 -31.38
C GLN A 570 25.15 -33.97 -30.66
N LEU A 571 25.71 -33.16 -29.76
CA LEU A 571 24.99 -32.03 -29.16
C LEU A 571 24.57 -30.99 -30.22
N ARG A 572 25.45 -30.67 -31.16
CA ARG A 572 25.16 -29.76 -32.27
C ARG A 572 24.12 -30.33 -33.23
N ILE A 573 24.21 -31.62 -33.58
CA ILE A 573 23.21 -32.30 -34.42
C ILE A 573 21.85 -32.30 -33.70
N ARG A 574 21.83 -32.52 -32.39
CA ARG A 574 20.64 -32.47 -31.56
C ARG A 574 20.05 -31.06 -31.48
N ASP A 575 20.86 -30.03 -31.25
CA ASP A 575 20.43 -28.63 -31.23
C ASP A 575 19.89 -28.20 -32.60
N GLU A 576 20.56 -28.62 -33.69
CA GLU A 576 20.11 -28.38 -35.06
C GLU A 576 18.80 -29.13 -35.38
N PHE A 577 18.64 -30.35 -34.86
CA PHE A 577 17.43 -31.16 -34.97
C PHE A 577 16.26 -30.52 -34.24
N ILE A 578 16.41 -30.17 -32.95
CA ILE A 578 15.37 -29.49 -32.17
C ILE A 578 15.04 -28.14 -32.80
N LYS A 579 16.04 -27.37 -33.25
CA LYS A 579 15.80 -26.11 -33.98
C LYS A 579 15.02 -26.34 -35.27
N ALA A 580 15.35 -27.36 -36.07
CA ALA A 580 14.61 -27.69 -37.28
C ALA A 580 13.16 -28.10 -36.99
N VAL A 581 12.93 -28.80 -35.87
CA VAL A 581 11.59 -29.14 -35.37
C VAL A 581 10.83 -27.89 -34.95
N VAL A 582 11.44 -27.00 -34.17
CA VAL A 582 10.84 -25.72 -33.73
C VAL A 582 10.51 -24.81 -34.92
N ASP A 583 11.38 -24.79 -35.93
CA ASP A 583 11.21 -24.02 -37.17
C ASP A 583 10.21 -24.68 -38.16
N GLY A 584 9.80 -25.93 -37.93
CA GLY A 584 8.85 -26.64 -38.80
C GLY A 584 9.43 -27.14 -40.13
N LYS A 585 10.76 -27.30 -40.23
CA LYS A 585 11.45 -27.66 -41.48
C LYS A 585 11.38 -29.16 -41.77
N HIS A 586 10.26 -29.61 -42.32
CA HIS A 586 9.95 -31.03 -42.58
C HIS A 586 11.10 -31.86 -43.16
N GLU A 587 11.64 -31.48 -44.33
CA GLU A 587 12.71 -32.22 -45.01
C GLU A 587 14.01 -32.27 -44.19
N LYS A 588 14.32 -31.18 -43.47
CA LYS A 588 15.51 -31.10 -42.63
C LYS A 588 15.38 -31.94 -41.37
N VAL A 589 14.18 -32.01 -40.80
CA VAL A 589 13.87 -32.92 -39.68
C VAL A 589 14.01 -34.36 -40.14
N GLU A 590 13.49 -34.74 -41.31
CA GLU A 590 13.62 -36.10 -41.84
C GLU A 590 15.09 -36.51 -42.09
N GLU A 591 15.91 -35.57 -42.58
CA GLU A 591 17.35 -35.78 -42.77
C GLU A 591 18.08 -35.98 -41.42
N LEU A 592 17.81 -35.13 -40.44
CA LEU A 592 18.48 -35.13 -39.14
C LEU A 592 17.98 -36.26 -38.22
N LEU A 593 16.73 -36.70 -38.36
CA LEU A 593 16.16 -37.83 -37.62
C LEU A 593 16.93 -39.15 -37.89
N LYS A 594 17.56 -39.28 -39.06
CA LYS A 594 18.41 -40.43 -39.40
C LYS A 594 19.80 -40.38 -38.76
N LYS A 595 20.21 -39.21 -38.24
CA LYS A 595 21.56 -38.95 -37.72
C LYS A 595 21.60 -38.73 -36.20
N VAL A 596 20.45 -38.45 -35.59
CA VAL A 596 20.34 -38.22 -34.14
C VAL A 596 20.17 -39.57 -33.44
N ASP A 597 21.00 -39.82 -32.42
CA ASP A 597 21.02 -41.13 -31.74
C ASP A 597 19.78 -41.33 -30.82
N GLU A 598 19.31 -40.26 -30.16
CA GLU A 598 18.14 -40.29 -29.28
C GLU A 598 17.13 -39.17 -29.62
N PRO A 599 16.25 -39.36 -30.61
CA PRO A 599 15.31 -38.31 -31.05
C PRO A 599 14.23 -37.95 -30.02
N ASP A 600 13.95 -38.85 -29.07
CA ASP A 600 12.97 -38.64 -27.99
C ASP A 600 13.62 -38.16 -26.67
N GLN A 601 14.91 -37.80 -26.72
CA GLN A 601 15.61 -37.27 -25.56
C GLN A 601 15.04 -35.89 -25.19
N ALA A 602 14.57 -35.78 -23.94
CA ALA A 602 14.02 -34.55 -23.41
C ALA A 602 15.11 -33.47 -23.19
N ASP A 603 14.76 -32.20 -23.41
CA ASP A 603 15.57 -31.06 -22.99
C ASP A 603 15.48 -30.82 -21.47
N ASP A 604 16.15 -29.77 -20.99
CA ASP A 604 16.21 -29.42 -19.55
C ASP A 604 14.83 -29.09 -18.95
N SER A 605 13.84 -28.77 -19.79
CA SER A 605 12.45 -28.55 -19.37
C SER A 605 11.59 -29.83 -19.38
N GLY A 606 12.20 -30.96 -19.77
CA GLY A 606 11.54 -32.25 -19.95
C GLY A 606 10.85 -32.40 -21.31
N TRP A 607 10.96 -31.45 -22.23
CA TRP A 607 10.27 -31.49 -23.51
C TRP A 607 11.02 -32.33 -24.55
N SER A 608 10.32 -33.27 -25.19
CA SER A 608 10.84 -33.99 -26.37
C SER A 608 10.60 -33.22 -27.67
N ALA A 609 11.22 -33.66 -28.76
CA ALA A 609 10.98 -33.08 -30.09
C ALA A 609 9.48 -33.04 -30.46
N LEU A 610 8.72 -34.06 -30.06
CA LEU A 610 7.27 -34.11 -30.31
C LEU A 610 6.49 -33.06 -29.51
N HIS A 611 6.94 -32.70 -28.29
CA HIS A 611 6.36 -31.59 -27.51
C HIS A 611 6.57 -30.25 -28.23
N HIS A 612 7.79 -30.01 -28.74
CA HIS A 612 8.10 -28.79 -29.52
C HIS A 612 7.26 -28.70 -30.80
N ALA A 613 7.11 -29.81 -31.53
CA ALA A 613 6.26 -29.88 -32.72
C ALA A 613 4.78 -29.64 -32.39
N ALA A 614 4.26 -30.24 -31.31
CA ALA A 614 2.89 -30.08 -30.86
C ALA A 614 2.59 -28.65 -30.40
N TRP A 615 3.50 -28.03 -29.65
CA TRP A 615 3.38 -26.64 -29.19
C TRP A 615 3.40 -25.61 -30.33
N ARG A 616 4.08 -25.92 -31.43
CA ARG A 616 4.23 -25.03 -32.58
C ARG A 616 3.22 -25.28 -33.71
N GLY A 617 2.48 -26.39 -33.68
CA GLY A 617 1.47 -26.69 -34.68
C GLY A 617 2.02 -27.32 -35.96
N HIS A 618 3.23 -27.90 -35.92
CA HIS A 618 3.88 -28.42 -37.12
C HIS A 618 3.41 -29.83 -37.46
N GLU A 619 2.23 -29.94 -38.05
CA GLU A 619 1.55 -31.22 -38.37
C GLU A 619 2.42 -32.21 -39.15
N GLY A 620 3.07 -31.75 -40.22
CA GLY A 620 3.92 -32.61 -41.04
C GLY A 620 5.13 -33.15 -40.28
N VAL A 621 5.72 -32.31 -39.43
CA VAL A 621 6.86 -32.69 -38.57
C VAL A 621 6.40 -33.66 -37.48
N ALA A 622 5.27 -33.38 -36.83
CA ALA A 622 4.69 -34.27 -35.83
C ALA A 622 4.42 -35.65 -36.42
N ARG A 623 3.82 -35.75 -37.62
CA ARG A 623 3.57 -37.03 -38.30
C ARG A 623 4.84 -37.84 -38.57
N LEU A 624 5.97 -37.17 -38.85
CA LEU A 624 7.27 -37.83 -38.98
C LEU A 624 7.75 -38.34 -37.62
N LEU A 625 7.70 -37.48 -36.58
CA LEU A 625 8.18 -37.81 -35.24
C LEU A 625 7.36 -38.92 -34.57
N MET A 626 6.04 -38.98 -34.79
CA MET A 626 5.16 -40.02 -34.25
C MET A 626 5.53 -41.44 -34.70
N LYS A 627 6.30 -41.60 -35.79
CA LYS A 627 6.80 -42.91 -36.24
C LYS A 627 8.00 -43.41 -35.43
N SER A 628 8.71 -42.51 -34.75
CA SER A 628 10.02 -42.78 -34.14
C SER A 628 10.15 -42.32 -32.69
N CYS A 629 9.22 -41.51 -32.18
CA CYS A 629 9.20 -40.96 -30.82
C CYS A 629 7.96 -41.43 -30.05
N SER A 630 8.05 -41.50 -28.72
CA SER A 630 6.92 -41.91 -27.88
C SER A 630 5.85 -40.83 -27.80
N LEU A 631 4.58 -41.23 -27.99
CA LEU A 631 3.41 -40.38 -27.83
C LEU A 631 3.09 -40.11 -26.35
N GLN A 632 3.48 -41.03 -25.45
CA GLN A 632 3.19 -40.95 -24.01
C GLN A 632 4.38 -40.37 -23.20
N LYS A 633 5.42 -39.85 -23.88
CA LYS A 633 6.52 -39.19 -23.18
C LYS A 633 5.96 -37.99 -22.43
N ARG A 634 6.28 -37.87 -21.14
CA ARG A 634 5.82 -36.79 -20.28
C ARG A 634 6.89 -35.74 -20.07
N SER A 635 6.50 -34.47 -20.11
CA SER A 635 7.34 -33.34 -19.69
C SER A 635 7.61 -33.35 -18.18
N ALA A 636 8.50 -32.46 -17.70
CA ALA A 636 8.73 -32.29 -16.26
C ALA A 636 7.45 -31.83 -15.50
N ARG A 637 6.49 -31.23 -16.21
CA ARG A 637 5.16 -30.86 -15.69
C ARG A 637 4.10 -31.96 -15.87
N GLY A 638 4.52 -33.14 -16.35
CA GLY A 638 3.63 -34.28 -16.57
C GLY A 638 2.78 -34.19 -17.84
N GLU A 639 3.13 -33.32 -18.79
CA GLU A 639 2.34 -33.06 -20.00
C GLU A 639 2.69 -34.06 -21.10
N GLU A 640 1.69 -34.62 -21.77
CA GLU A 640 1.87 -35.29 -23.07
C GLU A 640 1.75 -34.27 -24.23
N PRO A 641 2.29 -34.57 -25.43
CA PRO A 641 2.12 -33.72 -26.62
C PRO A 641 0.65 -33.37 -26.94
N LEU A 642 -0.29 -34.28 -26.68
CA LEU A 642 -1.73 -34.03 -26.84
C LEU A 642 -2.21 -32.84 -26.02
N HIS A 643 -1.70 -32.66 -24.80
CA HIS A 643 -2.07 -31.53 -23.97
C HIS A 643 -1.64 -30.20 -24.59
N LEU A 644 -0.42 -30.14 -25.14
CA LEU A 644 0.10 -28.95 -25.80
C LEU A 644 -0.67 -28.62 -27.08
N ALA A 645 -1.03 -29.65 -27.86
CA ALA A 645 -1.86 -29.49 -29.06
C ALA A 645 -3.27 -28.97 -28.72
N ALA A 646 -3.89 -29.52 -27.66
CA ALA A 646 -5.20 -29.07 -27.17
C ALA A 646 -5.16 -27.65 -26.58
N GLU A 647 -4.09 -27.30 -25.85
CA GLU A 647 -3.88 -25.97 -25.29
C GLU A 647 -3.65 -24.89 -26.37
N ARG A 648 -3.09 -25.27 -27.52
CA ARG A 648 -2.80 -24.35 -28.63
C ARG A 648 -3.86 -24.33 -29.73
N GLY A 649 -4.81 -25.26 -29.72
CA GLY A 649 -5.92 -25.26 -30.66
C GLY A 649 -5.65 -25.96 -31.99
N PHE A 650 -4.61 -26.82 -32.06
CA PHE A 650 -4.26 -27.51 -33.30
C PHE A 650 -5.10 -28.79 -33.46
N LYS A 651 -6.27 -28.66 -34.09
CA LYS A 651 -7.28 -29.73 -34.18
C LYS A 651 -6.75 -30.97 -34.88
N GLU A 652 -6.05 -30.79 -35.99
CA GLU A 652 -5.50 -31.87 -36.81
C GLU A 652 -4.40 -32.64 -36.06
N LEU A 653 -3.61 -31.94 -35.24
CA LEU A 653 -2.64 -32.57 -34.33
C LEU A 653 -3.34 -33.33 -33.20
N VAL A 654 -4.41 -32.79 -32.63
CA VAL A 654 -5.22 -33.50 -31.63
C VAL A 654 -5.75 -34.81 -32.21
N ASP A 655 -6.31 -34.79 -33.42
CA ASP A 655 -6.85 -35.98 -34.08
C ASP A 655 -5.78 -37.06 -34.30
N MET A 656 -4.58 -36.66 -34.71
CA MET A 656 -3.47 -37.59 -34.87
C MET A 656 -2.97 -38.16 -33.54
N LEU A 657 -2.88 -37.34 -32.50
CA LEU A 657 -2.32 -37.76 -31.21
C LEU A 657 -3.31 -38.58 -30.37
N LEU A 658 -4.63 -38.40 -30.59
CA LEU A 658 -5.68 -39.08 -29.83
C LEU A 658 -5.58 -40.62 -29.86
N GLU A 659 -5.23 -41.21 -31.01
CA GLU A 659 -5.16 -42.67 -31.17
C GLU A 659 -4.08 -43.33 -30.29
N GLY A 660 -3.08 -42.58 -29.84
CA GLY A 660 -1.94 -43.12 -29.07
C GLY A 660 -1.63 -42.40 -27.75
N SER A 661 -2.43 -41.41 -27.36
CA SER A 661 -2.30 -40.70 -26.08
C SER A 661 -3.17 -41.32 -24.98
N THR A 662 -2.83 -41.04 -23.73
CA THR A 662 -3.58 -41.57 -22.58
C THR A 662 -4.84 -40.74 -22.34
N ARG A 663 -6.03 -41.38 -22.44
CA ARG A 663 -7.32 -40.70 -22.22
C ARG A 663 -7.44 -40.18 -20.79
N ASP A 664 -8.01 -38.99 -20.63
CA ASP A 664 -8.29 -38.34 -19.34
C ASP A 664 -7.06 -38.07 -18.46
N LEU A 665 -5.84 -38.28 -18.98
CA LEU A 665 -4.62 -38.15 -18.21
C LEU A 665 -4.42 -36.68 -17.76
N PRO A 666 -4.21 -36.43 -16.46
CA PRO A 666 -3.90 -35.09 -15.98
C PRO A 666 -2.40 -34.77 -16.00
N ARG A 667 -2.09 -33.48 -16.18
CA ARG A 667 -0.79 -32.87 -15.89
C ARG A 667 -0.53 -32.82 -14.38
N GLY A 668 0.63 -32.30 -13.97
CA GLY A 668 1.01 -32.16 -12.55
C GLY A 668 0.15 -31.22 -11.72
N ASP A 669 -0.74 -30.44 -12.34
CA ASP A 669 -1.73 -29.54 -11.70
C ASP A 669 -3.18 -30.07 -11.81
N GLY A 670 -3.36 -31.31 -12.25
CA GLY A 670 -4.67 -31.94 -12.41
C GLY A 670 -5.37 -31.64 -13.75
N LEU A 671 -4.82 -30.76 -14.60
CA LEU A 671 -5.46 -30.40 -15.87
C LEU A 671 -5.25 -31.46 -16.96
N ASN A 672 -6.34 -31.92 -17.58
CA ASN A 672 -6.30 -32.80 -18.77
C ASN A 672 -6.51 -32.00 -20.08
N ALA A 673 -6.42 -32.67 -21.24
CA ALA A 673 -6.58 -32.02 -22.54
C ALA A 673 -7.95 -31.33 -22.73
N LEU A 674 -9.03 -31.88 -22.16
CA LEU A 674 -10.37 -31.28 -22.20
C LEU A 674 -10.42 -29.95 -21.44
N HIS A 675 -9.79 -29.87 -20.26
CA HIS A 675 -9.67 -28.61 -19.52
C HIS A 675 -8.91 -27.54 -20.31
N LEU A 676 -7.80 -27.92 -20.96
CA LEU A 676 -6.96 -26.98 -21.72
C LEU A 676 -7.66 -26.48 -22.98
N ALA A 677 -8.38 -27.34 -23.69
CA ALA A 677 -9.20 -26.96 -24.84
C ALA A 677 -10.35 -26.04 -24.41
N ALA A 678 -11.02 -26.34 -23.30
CA ALA A 678 -12.10 -25.52 -22.77
C ALA A 678 -11.63 -24.15 -22.27
N ARG A 679 -10.47 -24.10 -21.58
CA ARG A 679 -9.82 -22.86 -21.11
C ARG A 679 -9.50 -21.89 -22.25
N ASN A 680 -9.12 -22.40 -23.42
CA ASN A 680 -8.72 -21.57 -24.57
C ASN A 680 -9.82 -21.43 -25.63
N GLY A 681 -11.03 -21.97 -25.40
CA GLY A 681 -12.18 -21.74 -26.27
C GLY A 681 -12.21 -22.58 -27.55
N PHE A 682 -11.53 -23.73 -27.59
CA PHE A 682 -11.44 -24.54 -28.81
C PHE A 682 -12.59 -25.56 -28.92
N THR A 683 -13.79 -25.08 -29.28
CA THR A 683 -15.03 -25.87 -29.37
C THR A 683 -14.90 -27.14 -30.21
N ARG A 684 -14.23 -27.07 -31.37
CA ARG A 684 -14.02 -28.24 -32.24
C ARG A 684 -13.20 -29.34 -31.56
N ILE A 685 -12.21 -28.96 -30.75
CA ILE A 685 -11.39 -29.92 -29.99
C ILE A 685 -12.24 -30.51 -28.87
N VAL A 686 -12.96 -29.66 -28.13
CA VAL A 686 -13.90 -30.10 -27.09
C VAL A 686 -14.91 -31.13 -27.63
N ASP A 687 -15.54 -30.85 -28.77
CA ASP A 687 -16.49 -31.78 -29.40
C ASP A 687 -15.86 -33.13 -29.75
N THR A 688 -14.64 -33.14 -30.29
CA THR A 688 -13.92 -34.38 -30.60
C THR A 688 -13.54 -35.16 -29.35
N LEU A 689 -13.01 -34.49 -28.32
CA LEU A 689 -12.67 -35.16 -27.06
C LEU A 689 -13.93 -35.78 -26.42
N LEU A 690 -15.06 -35.09 -26.46
CA LEU A 690 -16.33 -35.63 -25.96
C LEU A 690 -16.91 -36.78 -26.83
N GLN A 691 -16.65 -36.78 -28.14
CA GLN A 691 -16.99 -37.91 -29.02
C GLN A 691 -16.18 -39.16 -28.67
N GLU A 692 -14.90 -38.99 -28.30
CA GLU A 692 -14.00 -40.06 -27.84
C GLU A 692 -14.20 -40.46 -26.36
N HIS A 693 -15.37 -40.14 -25.79
CA HIS A 693 -15.78 -40.53 -24.43
C HIS A 693 -14.84 -40.07 -23.30
N TRP A 694 -14.27 -38.86 -23.41
CA TRP A 694 -13.57 -38.22 -22.30
C TRP A 694 -14.55 -37.87 -21.16
N GLU A 695 -14.07 -37.92 -19.92
CA GLU A 695 -14.89 -37.64 -18.73
C GLU A 695 -15.23 -36.13 -18.65
N ILE A 696 -16.49 -35.80 -18.91
CA ILE A 696 -16.98 -34.42 -19.05
C ILE A 696 -16.89 -33.63 -17.73
N ASN A 697 -17.02 -34.32 -16.59
CA ASN A 697 -16.99 -33.73 -15.26
C ASN A 697 -15.66 -34.01 -14.52
N ALA A 698 -14.61 -34.39 -15.25
CA ALA A 698 -13.27 -34.50 -14.68
C ALA A 698 -12.90 -33.17 -14.03
N SER A 699 -12.28 -33.23 -12.87
CA SER A 699 -11.90 -32.06 -12.09
C SER A 699 -10.39 -32.02 -11.85
N ASP A 700 -9.80 -30.84 -11.90
CA ASP A 700 -8.40 -30.62 -11.55
C ASP A 700 -8.15 -30.63 -10.03
N ASP A 701 -6.93 -30.31 -9.59
CA ASP A 701 -6.55 -30.27 -8.18
C ASP A 701 -7.34 -29.19 -7.38
N LYS A 702 -7.92 -28.21 -8.09
CA LYS A 702 -8.78 -27.16 -7.54
C LYS A 702 -10.27 -27.52 -7.58
N LYS A 703 -10.60 -28.75 -8.01
CA LYS A 703 -11.97 -29.22 -8.29
C LYS A 703 -12.68 -28.44 -9.42
N GLN A 704 -11.93 -27.77 -10.29
CA GLN A 704 -12.49 -27.07 -11.44
C GLN A 704 -12.67 -28.04 -12.60
N THR A 705 -13.84 -28.00 -13.24
CA THR A 705 -14.14 -28.78 -14.44
C THR A 705 -13.89 -28.00 -15.72
N ALA A 706 -13.95 -28.66 -16.87
CA ALA A 706 -13.92 -27.98 -18.18
C ALA A 706 -15.00 -26.89 -18.31
N LEU A 707 -16.18 -27.09 -17.70
CA LEU A 707 -17.26 -26.11 -17.68
C LEU A 707 -16.92 -24.87 -16.83
N HIS A 708 -16.22 -25.05 -15.70
CA HIS A 708 -15.70 -23.93 -14.91
C HIS A 708 -14.71 -23.09 -15.72
N MET A 709 -13.76 -23.74 -16.40
CA MET A 709 -12.76 -23.07 -17.23
C MET A 709 -13.41 -22.28 -18.37
N ALA A 710 -14.32 -22.90 -19.13
CA ALA A 710 -15.02 -22.24 -20.22
C ALA A 710 -15.83 -21.02 -19.74
N SER A 711 -16.47 -21.14 -18.56
CA SER A 711 -17.26 -20.06 -17.96
C SER A 711 -16.38 -18.92 -17.43
N PHE A 712 -15.25 -19.24 -16.81
CA PHE A 712 -14.28 -18.25 -16.30
C PHE A 712 -13.65 -17.40 -17.41
N TRP A 713 -13.39 -18.00 -18.57
CA TRP A 713 -12.79 -17.32 -19.72
C TRP A 713 -13.81 -16.79 -20.74
N GLY A 714 -15.11 -17.01 -20.52
CA GLY A 714 -16.17 -16.44 -21.32
C GLY A 714 -16.42 -17.13 -22.67
N HIS A 715 -16.04 -18.39 -22.82
CA HIS A 715 -16.14 -19.13 -24.09
C HIS A 715 -17.55 -19.68 -24.31
N GLU A 716 -18.44 -18.85 -24.86
CA GLU A 716 -19.86 -19.14 -25.08
C GLU A 716 -20.10 -20.47 -25.82
N ASP A 717 -19.42 -20.69 -26.94
CA ASP A 717 -19.59 -21.90 -27.76
C ASP A 717 -19.20 -23.17 -27.00
N VAL A 718 -18.15 -23.10 -26.18
CA VAL A 718 -17.70 -24.24 -25.36
C VAL A 718 -18.68 -24.50 -24.23
N VAL A 719 -19.16 -23.45 -23.55
CA VAL A 719 -20.21 -23.58 -22.52
C VAL A 719 -21.46 -24.21 -23.13
N HIS A 720 -21.89 -23.77 -24.32
CA HIS A 720 -23.03 -24.36 -25.02
C HIS A 720 -22.80 -25.84 -25.33
N ALA A 721 -21.63 -26.20 -25.87
CA ALA A 721 -21.29 -27.59 -26.22
C ALA A 721 -21.28 -28.51 -25.00
N LEU A 722 -20.61 -28.10 -23.91
CA LEU A 722 -20.53 -28.86 -22.66
C LEU A 722 -21.90 -29.02 -22.01
N SER A 723 -22.70 -27.95 -21.91
CA SER A 723 -24.05 -28.01 -21.35
C SER A 723 -24.97 -28.92 -22.17
N LYS A 724 -24.92 -28.85 -23.51
CA LYS A 724 -25.71 -29.73 -24.40
C LYS A 724 -25.35 -31.21 -24.24
N LYS A 725 -24.11 -31.51 -23.86
CA LYS A 725 -23.60 -32.86 -23.61
C LYS A 725 -23.83 -33.34 -22.17
N GLY A 726 -24.48 -32.55 -21.32
CA GLY A 726 -24.87 -32.94 -19.96
C GLY A 726 -23.81 -32.70 -18.90
N ALA A 727 -22.92 -31.72 -19.08
CA ALA A 727 -21.99 -31.30 -18.03
C ALA A 727 -22.76 -30.85 -16.77
N ASP A 728 -22.29 -31.27 -15.59
CA ASP A 728 -22.92 -30.95 -14.32
C ASP A 728 -22.56 -29.52 -13.90
N HIS A 729 -23.55 -28.63 -13.95
CA HIS A 729 -23.41 -27.22 -13.60
C HIS A 729 -23.55 -26.93 -12.09
N THR A 730 -23.84 -27.96 -11.28
CA THR A 730 -23.98 -27.84 -9.80
C THR A 730 -22.66 -28.07 -9.07
N LEU A 731 -21.66 -28.63 -9.75
CA LEU A 731 -20.33 -28.87 -9.19
C LEU A 731 -19.70 -27.55 -8.74
N LYS A 732 -18.99 -27.63 -7.60
CA LYS A 732 -18.32 -26.51 -6.96
C LYS A 732 -16.83 -26.77 -6.90
N ASP A 733 -16.04 -25.74 -7.20
CA ASP A 733 -14.61 -25.77 -6.98
C ASP A 733 -14.23 -25.62 -5.48
N ASN A 734 -12.93 -25.59 -5.18
CA ASN A 734 -12.45 -25.42 -3.80
C ASN A 734 -12.89 -24.09 -3.15
N GLU A 735 -13.26 -23.08 -3.94
CA GLU A 735 -13.76 -21.77 -3.48
C GLU A 735 -15.30 -21.72 -3.39
N GLN A 736 -15.95 -22.89 -3.50
CA GLN A 736 -17.42 -23.02 -3.53
C GLN A 736 -18.06 -22.27 -4.71
N SER A 737 -17.33 -22.04 -5.80
CA SER A 737 -17.82 -21.38 -7.00
C SER A 737 -18.38 -22.39 -7.99
N THR A 738 -19.51 -22.08 -8.61
CA THR A 738 -20.10 -22.86 -9.71
C THR A 738 -19.68 -22.25 -11.05
N ALA A 739 -19.86 -22.98 -12.15
CA ALA A 739 -19.68 -22.44 -13.49
C ALA A 739 -20.47 -21.13 -13.72
N LEU A 740 -21.71 -21.07 -13.20
CA LEU A 740 -22.55 -19.86 -13.29
C LEU A 740 -21.93 -18.69 -12.53
N SER A 741 -21.45 -18.90 -11.30
CA SER A 741 -20.83 -17.81 -10.54
C SER A 741 -19.58 -17.30 -11.24
N LEU A 742 -18.74 -18.18 -11.80
CA LEU A 742 -17.55 -17.75 -12.53
C LEU A 742 -17.90 -16.92 -13.78
N ALA A 743 -18.91 -17.31 -14.56
CA ALA A 743 -19.36 -16.53 -15.72
C ALA A 743 -19.88 -15.13 -15.30
N VAL A 744 -20.70 -15.07 -14.26
CA VAL A 744 -21.30 -13.82 -13.76
C VAL A 744 -20.24 -12.86 -13.22
N PHE A 745 -19.35 -13.33 -12.34
CA PHE A 745 -18.35 -12.47 -11.69
C PHE A 745 -17.25 -11.97 -12.63
N ASN A 746 -17.00 -12.69 -13.73
CA ASN A 746 -16.12 -12.22 -14.81
C ASN A 746 -16.85 -11.38 -15.89
N GLY A 747 -18.15 -11.14 -15.74
CA GLY A 747 -18.92 -10.23 -16.61
C GLY A 747 -19.45 -10.85 -17.91
N TYR A 748 -19.50 -12.18 -18.02
CA TYR A 748 -19.93 -12.89 -19.22
C TYR A 748 -21.42 -13.26 -19.18
N GLU A 749 -22.27 -12.36 -19.67
CA GLU A 749 -23.73 -12.53 -19.64
C GLU A 749 -24.23 -13.71 -20.49
N GLN A 750 -23.70 -13.92 -21.71
CA GLN A 750 -24.19 -15.00 -22.59
C GLN A 750 -23.86 -16.40 -22.06
N PRO A 751 -22.63 -16.72 -21.62
CA PRO A 751 -22.35 -17.97 -20.89
C PRO A 751 -23.26 -18.18 -19.69
N ALA A 752 -23.53 -17.14 -18.89
CA ALA A 752 -24.44 -17.24 -17.77
C ALA A 752 -25.88 -17.57 -18.22
N ARG A 753 -26.40 -16.93 -19.28
CA ARG A 753 -27.71 -17.24 -19.86
C ARG A 753 -27.82 -18.69 -20.34
N LEU A 754 -26.77 -19.21 -20.98
CA LEU A 754 -26.72 -20.60 -21.43
C LEU A 754 -26.77 -21.59 -20.26
N LEU A 755 -26.06 -21.30 -19.17
CA LEU A 755 -26.07 -22.12 -17.96
C LEU A 755 -27.45 -22.13 -17.30
N ILE A 756 -28.12 -20.99 -17.18
CA ILE A 756 -29.50 -20.92 -16.68
C ILE A 756 -30.45 -21.71 -17.57
N ALA A 757 -30.34 -21.57 -18.91
CA ALA A 757 -31.15 -22.34 -19.85
C ALA A 757 -30.88 -23.86 -19.76
N ALA A 758 -29.69 -24.26 -19.31
CA ALA A 758 -29.31 -25.64 -19.04
C ALA A 758 -29.73 -26.14 -17.64
N GLY A 759 -30.38 -25.30 -16.82
CA GLY A 759 -30.93 -25.65 -15.51
C GLY A 759 -30.15 -25.14 -14.30
N ALA A 760 -29.11 -24.32 -14.47
CA ALA A 760 -28.39 -23.74 -13.34
C ALA A 760 -29.28 -22.78 -12.55
N ASP A 761 -29.23 -22.87 -11.22
CA ASP A 761 -29.97 -21.98 -10.33
C ASP A 761 -29.17 -20.70 -10.05
N VAL A 762 -29.78 -19.54 -10.34
CA VAL A 762 -29.20 -18.21 -10.08
C VAL A 762 -29.25 -17.83 -8.59
N ASN A 763 -30.14 -18.46 -7.82
CA ASN A 763 -30.44 -18.14 -6.43
C ASN A 763 -29.72 -19.06 -5.44
N VAL A 764 -28.67 -19.76 -5.89
CA VAL A 764 -27.89 -20.65 -5.03
C VAL A 764 -27.36 -19.89 -3.82
N GLN A 765 -27.69 -20.41 -2.64
CA GLN A 765 -27.20 -19.93 -1.36
C GLN A 765 -25.90 -20.66 -0.96
N LYS A 766 -24.92 -19.91 -0.48
CA LYS A 766 -23.72 -20.43 0.20
C LYS A 766 -23.99 -20.58 1.71
N MET A 767 -22.93 -20.81 2.48
CA MET A 767 -23.01 -20.74 3.95
C MET A 767 -23.62 -19.38 4.38
N ASP A 768 -24.41 -19.40 5.45
CA ASP A 768 -25.14 -18.23 5.98
C ASP A 768 -26.21 -17.61 5.05
N TYR A 769 -26.76 -18.38 4.11
CA TYR A 769 -27.86 -17.98 3.21
C TYR A 769 -27.49 -16.87 2.20
N VAL A 770 -26.20 -16.61 2.00
CA VAL A 770 -25.67 -15.61 1.08
C VAL A 770 -25.84 -16.08 -0.38
N THR A 771 -26.57 -15.31 -1.20
CA THR A 771 -26.75 -15.58 -2.65
C THR A 771 -25.64 -14.95 -3.49
N LEU A 772 -25.57 -15.30 -4.78
CA LEU A 772 -24.69 -14.62 -5.75
C LEU A 772 -24.94 -13.11 -5.80
N LEU A 773 -26.19 -12.68 -5.56
CA LEU A 773 -26.58 -11.27 -5.58
C LEU A 773 -25.97 -10.50 -4.41
N HIS A 774 -25.97 -11.08 -3.20
CA HIS A 774 -25.27 -10.51 -2.05
C HIS A 774 -23.76 -10.40 -2.32
N LEU A 775 -23.14 -11.46 -2.85
CA LEU A 775 -21.71 -11.47 -3.18
C LEU A 775 -21.35 -10.41 -4.24
N ALA A 776 -22.23 -10.14 -5.20
CA ALA A 776 -22.01 -9.08 -6.19
C ALA A 776 -22.02 -7.68 -5.57
N VAL A 777 -22.89 -7.44 -4.58
CA VAL A 777 -22.92 -6.19 -3.82
C VAL A 777 -21.69 -6.07 -2.93
N ASP A 778 -21.35 -7.13 -2.18
CA ASP A 778 -20.20 -7.17 -1.25
C ASP A 778 -18.84 -6.96 -1.94
N GLN A 779 -18.69 -7.45 -3.17
CA GLN A 779 -17.49 -7.22 -3.99
C GLN A 779 -17.54 -5.89 -4.78
N ILE A 780 -18.59 -5.10 -4.62
CA ILE A 780 -18.83 -3.84 -5.38
C ILE A 780 -18.76 -4.10 -6.90
N ASN A 781 -19.24 -5.27 -7.34
CA ASN A 781 -19.20 -5.68 -8.74
C ASN A 781 -20.51 -5.35 -9.44
N ASN A 782 -20.64 -4.09 -9.86
CA ASN A 782 -21.83 -3.57 -10.54
C ASN A 782 -22.13 -4.27 -11.88
N ILE A 783 -21.14 -4.90 -12.52
CA ILE A 783 -21.33 -5.66 -13.75
C ILE A 783 -22.03 -6.99 -13.43
N ALA A 784 -21.50 -7.75 -12.48
CA ALA A 784 -22.10 -8.99 -11.99
C ALA A 784 -23.53 -8.75 -11.46
N LEU A 785 -23.72 -7.67 -10.69
CA LEU A 785 -25.02 -7.26 -10.16
C LEU A 785 -26.06 -7.04 -11.27
N LYS A 786 -25.72 -6.27 -12.31
CA LYS A 786 -26.61 -6.04 -13.47
C LYS A 786 -26.94 -7.34 -14.21
N ILE A 787 -25.96 -8.23 -14.37
CA ILE A 787 -26.17 -9.53 -15.01
C ILE A 787 -27.16 -10.35 -14.18
N LEU A 788 -26.95 -10.49 -12.88
CA LEU A 788 -27.82 -11.26 -11.99
C LEU A 788 -29.26 -10.72 -11.98
N CYS A 789 -29.45 -9.40 -11.93
CA CYS A 789 -30.78 -8.79 -11.99
C CYS A 789 -31.49 -9.13 -13.31
N ARG A 790 -30.78 -9.08 -14.46
CA ARG A 790 -31.35 -9.46 -15.77
C ARG A 790 -31.58 -10.96 -15.95
N LEU A 791 -30.91 -11.79 -15.17
CA LEU A 791 -31.09 -13.24 -15.13
C LEU A 791 -32.23 -13.67 -14.19
N GLY A 792 -32.89 -12.73 -13.52
CA GLY A 792 -34.01 -13.03 -12.61
C GLY A 792 -33.56 -13.53 -11.24
N ALA A 793 -32.41 -13.08 -10.75
CA ALA A 793 -32.02 -13.30 -9.35
C ALA A 793 -33.08 -12.70 -8.41
N ASN A 794 -33.37 -13.38 -7.31
CA ASN A 794 -34.27 -12.92 -6.27
C ASN A 794 -33.63 -11.73 -5.54
N LEU A 795 -34.15 -10.53 -5.80
CA LEU A 795 -33.70 -9.29 -5.17
C LEU A 795 -33.99 -9.27 -3.66
N GLU A 796 -35.00 -10.01 -3.22
CA GLU A 796 -35.43 -10.12 -1.82
C GLU A 796 -34.89 -11.38 -1.14
N ALA A 797 -33.82 -11.96 -1.68
CA ALA A 797 -33.12 -13.02 -0.97
C ALA A 797 -32.61 -12.49 0.37
N GLN A 798 -32.87 -13.21 1.44
CA GLN A 798 -32.44 -12.82 2.79
C GLN A 798 -31.28 -13.68 3.27
N ASP A 799 -30.28 -13.04 3.87
CA ASP A 799 -29.21 -13.71 4.60
C ASP A 799 -29.69 -14.25 5.97
N LYS A 800 -28.76 -14.81 6.75
CA LYS A 800 -29.05 -15.37 8.08
C LYS A 800 -29.67 -14.36 9.07
N ILE A 801 -29.45 -13.05 8.92
CA ILE A 801 -30.03 -12.02 9.78
C ILE A 801 -31.20 -11.27 9.11
N GLY A 802 -31.65 -11.74 7.95
CA GLY A 802 -32.81 -11.19 7.24
C GLY A 802 -32.46 -10.06 6.27
N ARG A 803 -31.18 -9.72 6.09
CA ARG A 803 -30.78 -8.63 5.19
C ARG A 803 -30.91 -9.06 3.75
N THR A 804 -31.39 -8.15 2.91
CA THR A 804 -31.39 -8.28 1.46
C THR A 804 -30.13 -7.63 0.87
N PRO A 805 -29.78 -7.87 -0.41
CA PRO A 805 -28.68 -7.20 -1.08
C PRO A 805 -28.80 -5.67 -1.07
N LEU A 806 -30.01 -5.11 -0.97
CA LEU A 806 -30.21 -3.67 -0.84
C LEU A 806 -29.74 -3.15 0.53
N HIS A 807 -29.91 -3.93 1.60
CA HIS A 807 -29.34 -3.61 2.91
C HIS A 807 -27.81 -3.57 2.84
N ASP A 808 -27.18 -4.57 2.20
CA ASP A 808 -25.73 -4.58 2.03
C ASP A 808 -25.23 -3.42 1.17
N ALA A 809 -25.98 -3.03 0.14
CA ALA A 809 -25.63 -1.89 -0.69
C ALA A 809 -25.69 -0.57 0.10
N ALA A 810 -26.73 -0.40 0.91
CA ALA A 810 -26.90 0.75 1.79
C ALA A 810 -25.81 0.82 2.88
N ARG A 811 -25.48 -0.31 3.49
CA ARG A 811 -24.41 -0.48 4.50
C ARG A 811 -22.98 -0.28 3.95
N GLN A 812 -22.80 -0.16 2.64
CA GLN A 812 -21.49 0.02 1.99
C GLN A 812 -21.35 1.35 1.25
N ASP A 813 -22.34 2.24 1.38
CA ASP A 813 -22.47 3.48 0.59
C ASP A 813 -22.44 3.23 -0.94
N ASN A 814 -22.88 2.04 -1.39
CA ASN A 814 -22.82 1.66 -2.80
C ASN A 814 -24.04 2.18 -3.57
N VAL A 815 -23.99 3.48 -3.89
CA VAL A 815 -25.05 4.20 -4.63
C VAL A 815 -25.41 3.54 -5.96
N ASP A 816 -24.42 3.03 -6.69
CA ASP A 816 -24.66 2.37 -7.97
C ASP A 816 -25.45 1.08 -7.78
N ALA A 817 -25.11 0.25 -6.78
CA ALA A 817 -25.86 -0.95 -6.48
C ALA A 817 -27.29 -0.65 -6.02
N ILE A 818 -27.49 0.38 -5.18
CA ILE A 818 -28.82 0.83 -4.77
C ILE A 818 -29.66 1.20 -5.99
N LYS A 819 -29.12 2.02 -6.92
CA LYS A 819 -29.80 2.38 -8.17
C LYS A 819 -30.12 1.17 -9.03
N ILE A 820 -29.16 0.26 -9.21
CA ILE A 820 -29.34 -0.94 -10.04
C ILE A 820 -30.46 -1.82 -9.45
N LEU A 821 -30.46 -2.06 -8.15
CA LEU A 821 -31.47 -2.87 -7.48
C LEU A 821 -32.86 -2.21 -7.58
N ALA A 822 -32.94 -0.90 -7.32
CA ALA A 822 -34.18 -0.14 -7.43
C ALA A 822 -34.73 -0.09 -8.88
N ASP A 823 -33.87 0.09 -9.89
CA ASP A 823 -34.24 0.05 -11.31
C ASP A 823 -34.86 -1.32 -11.71
N HIS A 824 -34.47 -2.39 -11.01
CA HIS A 824 -35.02 -3.74 -11.19
C HIS A 824 -36.15 -4.07 -10.19
N LYS A 825 -36.69 -3.06 -9.49
CA LYS A 825 -37.81 -3.15 -8.55
C LYS A 825 -37.50 -3.90 -7.25
N GLY A 826 -36.28 -3.77 -6.72
CA GLY A 826 -35.97 -4.20 -5.35
C GLY A 826 -36.79 -3.42 -4.32
N GLU A 827 -37.21 -4.07 -3.25
CA GLU A 827 -38.06 -3.48 -2.21
C GLU A 827 -37.23 -2.57 -1.28
N LEU A 828 -37.47 -1.26 -1.36
CA LEU A 828 -36.76 -0.26 -0.54
C LEU A 828 -37.05 -0.40 0.96
N GLU A 829 -38.24 -0.90 1.30
CA GLU A 829 -38.73 -1.10 2.67
C GLU A 829 -38.56 -2.55 3.15
N ALA A 830 -37.70 -3.33 2.49
CA ALA A 830 -37.40 -4.69 2.95
C ALA A 830 -36.90 -4.63 4.39
N GLN A 831 -37.40 -5.50 5.26
CA GLN A 831 -37.05 -5.51 6.68
C GLN A 831 -36.20 -6.73 7.03
N ASP A 832 -35.12 -6.49 7.78
CA ASP A 832 -34.35 -7.57 8.38
C ASP A 832 -35.05 -8.19 9.61
N LYS A 833 -34.38 -9.11 10.32
CA LYS A 833 -34.98 -9.78 11.50
C LYS A 833 -35.31 -8.83 12.65
N TYR A 834 -34.74 -7.64 12.69
CA TYR A 834 -35.01 -6.61 13.69
C TYR A 834 -36.04 -5.59 13.20
N GLY A 835 -36.51 -5.69 11.95
CA GLY A 835 -37.41 -4.71 11.34
C GLY A 835 -36.67 -3.54 10.69
N ALA A 836 -35.33 -3.51 10.73
CA ALA A 836 -34.56 -2.42 10.16
C ALA A 836 -34.56 -2.51 8.63
N THR A 837 -34.75 -1.35 7.98
CA THR A 837 -34.74 -1.19 6.52
C THR A 837 -33.33 -0.84 6.01
N PRO A 838 -33.05 -0.90 4.68
CA PRO A 838 -31.78 -0.42 4.12
C PRO A 838 -31.41 1.00 4.56
N LEU A 839 -32.39 1.90 4.73
CA LEU A 839 -32.13 3.27 5.18
C LEU A 839 -31.59 3.33 6.62
N HIS A 840 -32.04 2.44 7.52
CA HIS A 840 -31.45 2.30 8.85
C HIS A 840 -29.97 1.89 8.77
N HIS A 841 -29.65 0.93 7.90
CA HIS A 841 -28.27 0.49 7.69
C HIS A 841 -27.40 1.59 7.07
N ALA A 842 -27.94 2.45 6.21
CA ALA A 842 -27.20 3.62 5.72
C ALA A 842 -26.97 4.66 6.84
N ALA A 843 -27.99 4.93 7.66
CA ALA A 843 -27.94 5.91 8.73
C ALA A 843 -26.95 5.53 9.85
N VAL A 844 -26.97 4.27 10.30
CA VAL A 844 -26.07 3.78 11.36
C VAL A 844 -24.60 3.73 10.95
N ASN A 845 -24.29 3.69 9.65
CA ASN A 845 -22.92 3.67 9.13
C ASN A 845 -22.47 5.02 8.54
N ASN A 846 -23.24 6.09 8.77
CA ASN A 846 -22.94 7.44 8.27
C ASN A 846 -22.80 7.54 6.73
N HIS A 847 -23.59 6.76 6.00
CA HIS A 847 -23.50 6.67 4.55
C HIS A 847 -24.41 7.69 3.87
N VAL A 848 -23.96 8.94 3.86
CA VAL A 848 -24.71 10.12 3.36
C VAL A 848 -25.16 9.94 1.91
N ASN A 849 -24.37 9.31 1.04
CA ASN A 849 -24.74 9.16 -0.36
C ASN A 849 -25.84 8.10 -0.52
N ALA A 850 -25.76 6.99 0.20
CA ALA A 850 -26.81 5.98 0.30
C ALA A 850 -28.12 6.58 0.85
N ILE A 851 -28.07 7.39 1.91
CA ILE A 851 -29.25 8.08 2.46
C ILE A 851 -29.91 8.97 1.39
N LYS A 852 -29.12 9.81 0.71
CA LYS A 852 -29.62 10.71 -0.34
C LYS A 852 -30.30 9.93 -1.47
N ILE A 853 -29.64 8.88 -1.98
CA ILE A 853 -30.22 8.14 -3.10
C ILE A 853 -31.45 7.33 -2.69
N LEU A 854 -31.49 6.75 -1.49
CA LEU A 854 -32.67 6.05 -0.98
C LEU A 854 -33.85 7.02 -0.83
N ALA A 855 -33.61 8.22 -0.32
CA ALA A 855 -34.64 9.27 -0.24
C ALA A 855 -35.09 9.76 -1.63
N GLU A 856 -34.17 9.95 -2.58
CA GLU A 856 -34.50 10.26 -3.98
C GLU A 856 -35.37 9.17 -4.63
N LEU A 857 -35.17 7.91 -4.22
CA LEU A 857 -35.96 6.75 -4.64
C LEU A 857 -37.27 6.58 -3.84
N GLN A 858 -37.60 7.53 -2.95
CA GLN A 858 -38.81 7.56 -2.12
C GLN A 858 -38.85 6.47 -1.03
N ALA A 859 -37.70 6.09 -0.47
CA ALA A 859 -37.67 5.32 0.78
C ALA A 859 -38.28 6.13 1.93
N ASP A 860 -38.97 5.44 2.84
CA ASP A 860 -39.63 6.07 3.99
C ASP A 860 -38.60 6.48 5.05
N LEU A 861 -38.44 7.78 5.26
CA LEU A 861 -37.53 8.34 6.27
C LEU A 861 -38.00 8.02 7.70
N GLU A 862 -39.29 7.75 7.87
CA GLU A 862 -39.93 7.44 9.15
C GLU A 862 -40.21 5.93 9.32
N ALA A 863 -39.59 5.09 8.49
CA ALA A 863 -39.68 3.64 8.64
C ALA A 863 -39.27 3.25 10.06
N GLN A 864 -40.09 2.44 10.72
CA GLN A 864 -39.83 1.99 12.09
C GLN A 864 -39.42 0.51 12.11
N ASP A 865 -38.38 0.22 12.88
CA ASP A 865 -38.02 -1.16 13.22
C ASP A 865 -38.98 -1.77 14.26
N LYS A 866 -38.69 -3.00 14.73
CA LYS A 866 -39.53 -3.70 15.71
C LYS A 866 -39.57 -3.04 17.10
N HIS A 867 -38.74 -2.04 17.33
CA HIS A 867 -38.70 -1.26 18.57
C HIS A 867 -39.23 0.16 18.36
N GLY A 868 -39.79 0.48 17.18
CA GLY A 868 -40.28 1.81 16.85
C GLY A 868 -39.17 2.81 16.45
N GLN A 869 -37.93 2.34 16.27
CA GLN A 869 -36.79 3.22 16.05
C GLN A 869 -36.67 3.57 14.56
N THR A 870 -36.40 4.84 14.25
CA THR A 870 -36.25 5.37 12.89
C THR A 870 -34.77 5.43 12.44
N PRO A 871 -34.47 5.63 11.15
CA PRO A 871 -33.10 5.85 10.68
C PRO A 871 -32.37 7.00 11.40
N LEU A 872 -33.06 8.12 11.66
CA LEU A 872 -32.49 9.26 12.39
C LEU A 872 -32.13 8.88 13.83
N TYR A 873 -32.95 8.06 14.47
CA TYR A 873 -32.65 7.53 15.79
C TYR A 873 -31.36 6.69 15.80
N TYR A 874 -31.16 5.83 14.79
CA TYR A 874 -29.93 5.04 14.66
C TYR A 874 -28.69 5.92 14.45
N ALA A 875 -28.78 6.97 13.61
CA ALA A 875 -27.69 7.91 13.39
C ALA A 875 -27.32 8.66 14.70
N ALA A 876 -28.32 9.15 15.43
CA ALA A 876 -28.14 9.82 16.71
C ALA A 876 -27.51 8.90 17.78
N ALA A 877 -27.96 7.64 17.85
CA ALA A 877 -27.45 6.66 18.81
C ALA A 877 -25.96 6.32 18.63
N ASN A 878 -25.42 6.52 17.42
CA ASN A 878 -24.06 6.14 17.02
C ASN A 878 -23.14 7.35 16.72
N ASN A 879 -23.58 8.57 17.05
CA ASN A 879 -22.82 9.81 16.83
C ASN A 879 -22.57 10.17 15.35
N GLU A 880 -23.47 9.76 14.44
CA GLU A 880 -23.26 9.94 12.99
C GLU A 880 -23.78 11.29 12.51
N VAL A 881 -22.99 12.34 12.76
CA VAL A 881 -23.35 13.75 12.54
C VAL A 881 -23.81 14.06 11.11
N ASP A 882 -23.13 13.52 10.10
CA ASP A 882 -23.47 13.85 8.71
C ASP A 882 -24.76 13.15 8.26
N ALA A 883 -24.99 11.91 8.71
CA ALA A 883 -26.28 11.22 8.56
C ALA A 883 -27.43 11.98 9.24
N ILE A 884 -27.23 12.49 10.46
CA ILE A 884 -28.23 13.32 11.15
C ILE A 884 -28.59 14.55 10.32
N LYS A 885 -27.58 15.33 9.90
CA LYS A 885 -27.78 16.55 9.09
C LYS A 885 -28.58 16.25 7.83
N ILE A 886 -28.16 15.23 7.07
CA ILE A 886 -28.82 14.95 5.79
C ILE A 886 -30.24 14.42 5.97
N LEU A 887 -30.50 13.57 6.97
CA LEU A 887 -31.86 13.08 7.23
C LEU A 887 -32.81 14.22 7.59
N VAL A 888 -32.36 15.16 8.43
CA VAL A 888 -33.15 16.34 8.80
C VAL A 888 -33.32 17.32 7.64
N GLU A 889 -32.29 17.53 6.82
CA GLU A 889 -32.39 18.28 5.56
C GLU A 889 -33.46 17.67 4.62
N LEU A 890 -33.54 16.34 4.60
CA LEU A 890 -34.54 15.55 3.86
C LEU A 890 -35.91 15.47 4.55
N LYS A 891 -36.10 16.18 5.66
CA LYS A 891 -37.36 16.29 6.43
C LYS A 891 -37.73 15.08 7.28
N ALA A 892 -36.75 14.31 7.75
CA ALA A 892 -36.97 13.36 8.84
C ALA A 892 -37.41 14.08 10.12
N ASP A 893 -38.30 13.47 10.90
CA ASP A 893 -38.83 14.03 12.14
C ASP A 893 -37.81 13.91 13.28
N LEU A 894 -37.34 15.06 13.77
CA LEU A 894 -36.42 15.16 14.92
C LEU A 894 -37.04 14.62 16.22
N GLU A 895 -38.37 14.61 16.31
CA GLU A 895 -39.12 14.22 17.51
C GLU A 895 -39.77 12.83 17.40
N ALA A 896 -39.38 12.05 16.39
CA ALA A 896 -39.87 10.68 16.24
C ALA A 896 -39.54 9.85 17.49
N GLN A 897 -40.58 9.25 18.08
CA GLN A 897 -40.45 8.46 19.31
C GLN A 897 -40.50 6.97 19.03
N ASP A 898 -39.61 6.21 19.68
CA ASP A 898 -39.65 4.75 19.69
C ASP A 898 -40.76 4.19 20.63
N GLU A 899 -40.85 2.87 20.75
CA GLU A 899 -41.85 2.24 21.63
C GLU A 899 -41.71 2.64 23.12
N GLY A 900 -40.55 3.15 23.56
CA GLY A 900 -40.32 3.68 24.91
C GLY A 900 -40.67 5.16 25.06
N GLY A 901 -40.97 5.86 23.96
CA GLY A 901 -41.10 7.32 23.93
C GLY A 901 -39.75 8.03 23.74
N TYR A 902 -38.69 7.33 23.35
CA TYR A 902 -37.36 7.93 23.24
C TYR A 902 -37.18 8.60 21.88
N THR A 903 -36.78 9.88 21.89
CA THR A 903 -36.38 10.64 20.69
C THR A 903 -34.92 10.36 20.30
N PRO A 904 -34.48 10.72 19.08
CA PRO A 904 -33.07 10.67 18.69
C PRO A 904 -32.14 11.39 19.70
N LEU A 905 -32.53 12.59 20.16
CA LEU A 905 -31.76 13.34 21.16
C LEU A 905 -31.67 12.60 22.49
N TYR A 906 -32.79 12.02 22.94
CA TYR A 906 -32.82 11.20 24.15
C TYR A 906 -31.81 10.05 24.09
N ARG A 907 -31.76 9.34 22.95
CA ARG A 907 -30.82 8.22 22.77
C ARG A 907 -29.36 8.69 22.67
N ALA A 908 -29.10 9.81 21.99
CA ALA A 908 -27.77 10.41 21.94
C ALA A 908 -27.24 10.77 23.34
N ALA A 909 -28.09 11.39 24.16
CA ALA A 909 -27.79 11.71 25.56
C ALA A 909 -27.51 10.45 26.41
N ALA A 910 -28.35 9.42 26.26
CA ALA A 910 -28.18 8.15 26.99
C ALA A 910 -26.85 7.43 26.69
N ASN A 911 -26.31 7.62 25.48
CA ASN A 911 -25.10 6.97 24.96
C ASN A 911 -23.84 7.87 24.98
N ASN A 912 -23.92 9.09 25.52
CA ASN A 912 -22.83 10.08 25.52
C ASN A 912 -22.34 10.52 24.12
N GLN A 913 -23.26 10.65 23.17
CA GLN A 913 -22.93 11.05 21.79
C GLN A 913 -22.93 12.58 21.67
N VAL A 914 -21.86 13.22 22.17
CA VAL A 914 -21.74 14.67 22.32
C VAL A 914 -21.96 15.42 21.00
N ASP A 915 -21.39 14.96 19.89
CA ASP A 915 -21.55 15.65 18.61
C ASP A 915 -22.97 15.52 18.06
N ALA A 916 -23.61 14.35 18.23
CA ALA A 916 -25.01 14.14 17.90
C ALA A 916 -25.94 15.03 18.74
N ILE A 917 -25.72 15.12 20.06
CA ILE A 917 -26.49 16.03 20.94
C ILE A 917 -26.39 17.46 20.44
N LYS A 918 -25.16 17.93 20.17
CA LYS A 918 -24.90 19.28 19.71
C LYS A 918 -25.62 19.57 18.40
N ILE A 919 -25.46 18.72 17.39
CA ILE A 919 -26.07 18.97 16.08
C ILE A 919 -27.60 18.85 16.12
N LEU A 920 -28.16 17.92 16.89
CA LEU A 920 -29.62 17.80 17.05
C LEU A 920 -30.21 19.06 17.71
N ALA A 921 -29.55 19.58 18.75
CA ALA A 921 -29.95 20.84 19.38
C ALA A 921 -29.83 22.03 18.41
N GLU A 922 -28.74 22.13 17.64
CA GLU A 922 -28.57 23.15 16.59
C GLU A 922 -29.66 23.07 15.50
N LEU A 923 -30.15 21.87 15.21
CA LEU A 923 -31.25 21.60 14.27
C LEU A 923 -32.65 21.80 14.87
N GLY A 924 -32.74 22.10 16.18
CA GLY A 924 -33.98 22.46 16.87
C GLY A 924 -34.70 21.29 17.54
N ALA A 925 -34.01 20.20 17.90
CA ALA A 925 -34.58 19.14 18.71
C ALA A 925 -34.98 19.65 20.11
N ASP A 926 -36.09 19.15 20.65
CA ASP A 926 -36.59 19.51 21.97
C ASP A 926 -35.72 18.89 23.07
N LEU A 927 -34.96 19.74 23.78
CA LEU A 927 -34.13 19.34 24.92
C LEU A 927 -34.96 18.76 26.07
N GLU A 928 -36.26 19.09 26.14
CA GLU A 928 -37.20 18.68 27.18
C GLU A 928 -38.14 17.56 26.73
N ALA A 929 -37.84 16.89 25.61
CA ALA A 929 -38.62 15.77 25.12
C ALA A 929 -38.78 14.68 26.19
N ARG A 930 -40.02 14.24 26.42
CA ARG A 930 -40.35 13.31 27.50
C ARG A 930 -40.65 11.91 26.98
N ASP A 931 -40.03 10.92 27.61
CA ASP A 931 -40.38 9.51 27.41
C ASP A 931 -41.70 9.13 28.10
N LYS A 932 -42.07 7.85 28.03
CA LYS A 932 -43.30 7.33 28.68
C LYS A 932 -43.33 7.42 30.21
N TYR A 933 -42.20 7.73 30.85
CA TYR A 933 -42.07 7.94 32.30
C TYR A 933 -41.85 9.42 32.64
N SER A 934 -42.08 10.31 31.67
CA SER A 934 -41.82 11.74 31.76
C SER A 934 -40.34 12.10 32.00
N GLN A 935 -39.40 11.25 31.62
CA GLN A 935 -37.96 11.50 31.78
C GLN A 935 -37.39 12.24 30.56
N THR A 936 -36.47 13.17 30.79
CA THR A 936 -35.80 13.99 29.75
C THR A 936 -34.47 13.37 29.30
N PRO A 937 -33.88 13.82 28.17
CA PRO A 937 -32.53 13.40 27.74
C PRO A 937 -31.47 13.57 28.84
N LEU A 938 -31.46 14.72 29.55
CA LEU A 938 -30.51 14.99 30.62
C LEU A 938 -30.72 14.04 31.81
N TYR A 939 -31.97 13.76 32.18
CA TYR A 939 -32.29 12.75 33.19
C TYR A 939 -31.67 11.39 32.86
N ARG A 940 -31.77 10.95 31.60
CA ARG A 940 -31.20 9.66 31.19
C ARG A 940 -29.66 9.70 31.15
N ALA A 941 -29.06 10.81 30.72
CA ALA A 941 -27.60 11.00 30.77
C ALA A 941 -27.06 10.88 32.21
N ALA A 942 -27.73 11.53 33.17
CA ALA A 942 -27.42 11.43 34.60
C ALA A 942 -27.55 10.00 35.13
N ALA A 943 -28.64 9.30 34.78
CA ALA A 943 -28.86 7.91 35.21
C ALA A 943 -27.79 6.93 34.68
N ASN A 944 -27.17 7.24 33.54
CA ASN A 944 -26.15 6.44 32.87
C ASN A 944 -24.70 6.90 33.13
N ASN A 945 -24.48 7.98 33.90
CA ASN A 945 -23.16 8.57 34.17
C ASN A 945 -22.46 9.16 32.93
N GLN A 946 -23.23 9.77 32.02
CA GLN A 946 -22.71 10.38 30.80
C GLN A 946 -22.35 11.85 31.03
N VAL A 947 -21.18 12.09 31.62
CA VAL A 947 -20.77 13.42 32.12
C VAL A 947 -20.76 14.47 31.00
N ASP A 948 -20.13 14.18 29.87
CA ASP A 948 -20.00 15.16 28.77
C ASP A 948 -21.39 15.53 28.20
N ALA A 949 -22.31 14.57 28.13
CA ALA A 949 -23.69 14.82 27.72
C ALA A 949 -24.46 15.67 28.74
N ILE A 950 -24.24 15.48 30.04
CA ILE A 950 -24.86 16.31 31.09
C ILE A 950 -24.38 17.75 30.98
N GLU A 951 -23.06 17.96 30.88
CA GLU A 951 -22.45 19.28 30.72
C GLU A 951 -23.01 19.98 29.49
N LEU A 952 -22.95 19.32 28.32
CA LEU A 952 -23.41 19.92 27.07
C LEU A 952 -24.91 20.22 27.09
N LEU A 953 -25.75 19.33 27.62
CA LEU A 953 -27.19 19.58 27.69
C LEU A 953 -27.51 20.77 28.63
N ALA A 954 -26.82 20.87 29.77
CA ALA A 954 -26.94 22.01 30.67
C ALA A 954 -26.46 23.32 30.00
N GLU A 955 -25.34 23.29 29.28
CA GLU A 955 -24.84 24.44 28.50
C GLU A 955 -25.84 24.89 27.41
N LEU A 956 -26.55 23.94 26.80
CA LEU A 956 -27.59 24.20 25.82
C LEU A 956 -28.92 24.67 26.44
N GLY A 957 -29.02 24.68 27.77
CA GLY A 957 -30.17 25.19 28.51
C GLY A 957 -31.24 24.13 28.86
N ALA A 958 -30.90 22.85 28.85
CA ALA A 958 -31.78 21.80 29.35
C ALA A 958 -32.01 21.94 30.87
N ASP A 959 -33.23 21.66 31.32
CA ASP A 959 -33.62 21.72 32.72
C ASP A 959 -33.09 20.50 33.48
N PHE A 960 -31.99 20.69 34.21
CA PHE A 960 -31.43 19.65 35.08
C PHE A 960 -32.21 19.45 36.39
N GLU A 961 -33.29 20.20 36.61
CA GLU A 961 -34.28 19.99 37.68
C GLU A 961 -35.57 19.33 37.18
N ALA A 962 -35.62 18.94 35.89
CA ALA A 962 -36.79 18.31 35.30
C ALA A 962 -37.21 17.04 36.07
N GLN A 963 -38.45 17.04 36.58
CA GLN A 963 -39.00 15.94 37.35
C GLN A 963 -39.69 14.90 36.46
N ASP A 964 -39.49 13.61 36.78
CA ASP A 964 -40.23 12.49 36.18
C ASP A 964 -41.64 12.32 36.79
N GLU A 965 -42.37 11.27 36.38
CA GLU A 965 -43.69 10.97 36.93
C GLU A 965 -43.72 10.73 38.45
N SER A 966 -42.60 10.38 39.07
CA SER A 966 -42.47 10.19 40.53
C SER A 966 -42.00 11.44 41.26
N GLY A 967 -41.75 12.54 40.55
CA GLY A 967 -41.18 13.76 41.11
C GLY A 967 -39.65 13.74 41.23
N GLN A 968 -38.98 12.73 40.67
CA GLN A 968 -37.53 12.59 40.79
C GLN A 968 -36.81 13.44 39.75
N THR A 969 -35.75 14.13 40.18
CA THR A 969 -34.83 14.89 39.32
C THR A 969 -33.70 13.99 38.79
N PRO A 970 -32.92 14.42 37.79
CA PRO A 970 -31.71 13.72 37.32
C PRO A 970 -30.75 13.33 38.46
N LEU A 971 -30.59 14.21 39.46
CA LEU A 971 -29.74 13.95 40.62
C LEU A 971 -30.25 12.78 41.49
N HIS A 972 -31.58 12.64 41.65
CA HIS A 972 -32.15 11.49 42.36
C HIS A 972 -31.75 10.16 41.71
N ARG A 973 -31.78 10.08 40.37
CA ARG A 973 -31.38 8.87 39.66
C ARG A 973 -29.90 8.64 39.64
N ALA A 974 -29.10 9.69 39.50
CA ALA A 974 -27.65 9.58 39.62
C ALA A 974 -27.27 9.00 40.99
N ALA A 975 -27.91 9.48 42.06
CA ALA A 975 -27.76 8.97 43.43
C ALA A 975 -28.21 7.51 43.57
N ALA A 976 -29.42 7.16 43.11
CA ALA A 976 -29.95 5.79 43.18
C ALA A 976 -29.09 4.76 42.43
N ASN A 977 -28.48 5.15 41.31
CA ASN A 977 -27.68 4.28 40.45
C ASN A 977 -26.16 4.32 40.75
N ASN A 978 -25.74 5.06 41.79
CA ASN A 978 -24.33 5.25 42.16
C ASN A 978 -23.47 5.88 41.05
N ARG A 979 -23.98 6.92 40.38
CA ARG A 979 -23.30 7.61 39.27
C ARG A 979 -22.49 8.79 39.81
N ILE A 980 -21.32 8.49 40.38
CA ILE A 980 -20.53 9.45 41.15
C ILE A 980 -20.14 10.69 40.35
N ASP A 981 -19.72 10.52 39.09
CA ASP A 981 -19.28 11.65 38.28
C ASP A 981 -20.47 12.51 37.83
N ALA A 982 -21.61 11.89 37.52
CA ALA A 982 -22.86 12.62 37.30
C ALA A 982 -23.31 13.39 38.55
N ILE A 983 -23.19 12.82 39.75
CA ILE A 983 -23.53 13.54 40.99
C ILE A 983 -22.62 14.75 41.18
N LYS A 984 -21.30 14.60 40.97
CA LYS A 984 -20.35 15.71 41.06
C LYS A 984 -20.68 16.82 40.08
N ILE A 985 -20.87 16.47 38.80
CA ILE A 985 -21.10 17.50 37.79
C ILE A 985 -22.45 18.20 37.99
N LEU A 986 -23.50 17.48 38.40
CA LEU A 986 -24.78 18.10 38.73
C LEU A 986 -24.66 19.03 39.95
N ALA A 987 -23.89 18.64 40.97
CA ALA A 987 -23.61 19.51 42.11
C ALA A 987 -22.78 20.75 41.73
N GLU A 988 -21.81 20.60 40.81
CA GLU A 988 -21.01 21.70 40.25
C GLU A 988 -21.85 22.66 39.40
N LEU A 989 -22.89 22.14 38.72
CA LEU A 989 -23.92 22.90 37.99
C LEU A 989 -24.99 23.49 38.92
N GLU A 990 -24.79 23.44 40.24
CA GLU A 990 -25.69 23.96 41.28
C GLU A 990 -27.08 23.31 41.30
N ALA A 991 -27.19 22.02 40.94
CA ALA A 991 -28.43 21.25 41.08
C ALA A 991 -28.91 21.20 42.54
N GLU A 992 -30.23 21.22 42.76
CA GLU A 992 -30.81 21.29 44.10
C GLU A 992 -30.64 19.93 44.83
N LEU A 993 -29.64 19.86 45.70
CA LEU A 993 -29.32 18.65 46.49
C LEU A 993 -30.46 18.22 47.42
N GLU A 994 -31.35 19.14 47.78
CA GLU A 994 -32.53 18.92 48.64
C GLU A 994 -33.84 18.83 47.85
N ALA A 995 -33.77 18.66 46.53
CA ALA A 995 -34.96 18.49 45.71
C ALA A 995 -35.78 17.30 46.25
N GLN A 996 -37.09 17.48 46.36
CA GLN A 996 -37.98 16.49 46.96
C GLN A 996 -38.87 15.85 45.91
N ASP A 997 -38.89 14.52 45.89
CA ASP A 997 -39.83 13.75 45.08
C ASP A 997 -41.26 13.72 45.68
N LYS A 998 -42.17 12.95 45.07
CA LYS A 998 -43.56 12.87 45.55
C LYS A 998 -43.72 12.32 46.97
N TYR A 999 -42.71 11.67 47.54
CA TYR A 999 -42.69 11.20 48.93
C TYR A 999 -41.93 12.15 49.87
N GLY A 1000 -41.38 13.25 49.36
CA GLY A 1000 -40.52 14.16 50.12
C GLY A 1000 -39.08 13.68 50.22
N GLN A 1001 -38.71 12.60 49.51
CA GLN A 1001 -37.38 12.02 49.60
C GLN A 1001 -36.41 12.82 48.73
N THR A 1002 -35.23 13.08 49.27
CA THR A 1002 -34.12 13.75 48.57
C THR A 1002 -33.21 12.74 47.85
N PRO A 1003 -32.29 13.17 46.96
CA PRO A 1003 -31.29 12.28 46.37
C PRO A 1003 -30.51 11.44 47.40
N LEU A 1004 -30.22 12.00 48.59
CA LEU A 1004 -29.54 11.27 49.66
C LEU A 1004 -30.39 10.12 50.24
N HIS A 1005 -31.72 10.31 50.33
CA HIS A 1005 -32.64 9.22 50.70
C HIS A 1005 -32.60 8.10 49.67
N ARG A 1006 -32.59 8.43 48.38
CA ARG A 1006 -32.50 7.43 47.30
C ARG A 1006 -31.16 6.69 47.29
N ALA A 1007 -30.04 7.37 47.53
CA ALA A 1007 -28.76 6.71 47.70
C ALA A 1007 -28.77 5.72 48.89
N ALA A 1008 -29.40 6.11 50.01
CA ALA A 1008 -29.54 5.27 51.19
C ALA A 1008 -30.47 4.07 50.99
N GLU A 1009 -31.58 4.22 50.27
CA GLU A 1009 -32.52 3.16 49.89
C GLU A 1009 -31.84 2.03 49.10
N TYR A 1010 -31.03 2.41 48.12
CA TYR A 1010 -30.36 1.46 47.21
C TYR A 1010 -28.98 0.99 47.69
N GLY A 1011 -28.53 1.41 48.87
CA GLY A 1011 -27.26 0.95 49.44
C GLY A 1011 -26.01 1.62 48.83
N GLN A 1012 -26.15 2.80 48.20
CA GLN A 1012 -25.11 3.42 47.38
C GLN A 1012 -24.14 4.25 48.24
N VAL A 1013 -23.18 3.56 48.86
CA VAL A 1013 -22.22 4.14 49.82
C VAL A 1013 -21.43 5.33 49.25
N ASP A 1014 -20.94 5.21 48.02
CA ASP A 1014 -20.11 6.26 47.42
C ASP A 1014 -20.97 7.48 47.01
N ALA A 1015 -22.19 7.25 46.54
CA ALA A 1015 -23.17 8.31 46.30
C ALA A 1015 -23.52 9.07 47.60
N ILE A 1016 -23.70 8.35 48.72
CA ILE A 1016 -23.92 8.97 50.04
C ILE A 1016 -22.74 9.89 50.41
N LYS A 1017 -21.51 9.39 50.31
CA LYS A 1017 -20.32 10.19 50.64
C LYS A 1017 -20.24 11.45 49.79
N ILE A 1018 -20.36 11.31 48.47
CA ILE A 1018 -20.17 12.44 47.57
C ILE A 1018 -21.29 13.48 47.70
N LEU A 1019 -22.53 13.07 47.98
CA LEU A 1019 -23.63 13.99 48.26
C LEU A 1019 -23.39 14.79 49.54
N VAL A 1020 -22.98 14.13 50.63
CA VAL A 1020 -22.65 14.80 51.90
C VAL A 1020 -21.41 15.69 51.75
N GLU A 1021 -20.38 15.26 51.02
CA GLU A 1021 -19.22 16.10 50.66
C GLU A 1021 -19.62 17.31 49.83
N SER A 1022 -20.64 17.17 48.98
CA SER A 1022 -21.26 18.25 48.20
C SER A 1022 -22.22 19.12 49.04
N LYS A 1023 -22.33 18.85 50.34
CA LYS A 1023 -23.16 19.56 51.33
C LYS A 1023 -24.67 19.27 51.28
N ALA A 1024 -25.07 18.08 50.84
CA ALA A 1024 -26.43 17.59 51.08
C ALA A 1024 -26.68 17.44 52.60
N GLU A 1025 -27.89 17.79 53.03
CA GLU A 1025 -28.30 17.73 54.43
C GLU A 1025 -28.50 16.27 54.86
N ILE A 1026 -27.62 15.80 55.75
CA ILE A 1026 -27.62 14.40 56.21
C ILE A 1026 -28.87 14.06 57.04
N GLU A 1027 -29.48 15.07 57.67
CA GLU A 1027 -30.70 14.96 58.47
C GLU A 1027 -31.96 15.43 57.71
N ALA A 1028 -31.92 15.50 56.37
CA ALA A 1028 -33.09 15.85 55.57
C ALA A 1028 -34.27 14.93 55.92
N GLN A 1029 -35.47 15.48 56.02
CA GLN A 1029 -36.67 14.74 56.41
C GLN A 1029 -37.66 14.65 55.24
N ASP A 1030 -38.13 13.44 54.96
CA ASP A 1030 -39.22 13.22 54.02
C ASP A 1030 -40.60 13.56 54.61
N LYS A 1031 -41.69 13.26 53.87
CA LYS A 1031 -43.07 13.56 54.32
C LYS A 1031 -43.49 12.83 55.60
N TYR A 1032 -42.79 11.76 55.98
CA TYR A 1032 -43.03 10.98 57.18
C TYR A 1032 -42.05 11.36 58.32
N GLY A 1033 -41.17 12.34 58.09
CA GLY A 1033 -40.11 12.72 59.01
C GLY A 1033 -38.94 11.73 59.04
N GLN A 1034 -38.89 10.78 58.09
CA GLN A 1034 -37.81 9.81 58.01
C GLN A 1034 -36.57 10.49 57.43
N THR A 1035 -35.41 10.23 58.03
CA THR A 1035 -34.09 10.65 57.52
C THR A 1035 -33.49 9.59 56.60
N PRO A 1036 -32.42 9.87 55.83
CA PRO A 1036 -31.74 8.85 55.03
C PRO A 1036 -31.32 7.61 55.84
N LEU A 1037 -31.00 7.78 57.13
CA LEU A 1037 -30.68 6.66 58.03
C LEU A 1037 -31.90 5.79 58.35
N HIS A 1038 -33.10 6.38 58.47
CA HIS A 1038 -34.35 5.62 58.60
C HIS A 1038 -34.59 4.78 57.34
N ILE A 1039 -34.42 5.38 56.16
CA ILE A 1039 -34.57 4.67 54.88
C ILE A 1039 -33.55 3.53 54.74
N ALA A 1040 -32.27 3.76 55.05
CA ALA A 1040 -31.27 2.69 55.04
C ALA A 1040 -31.64 1.54 56.01
N ALA A 1041 -32.23 1.88 57.16
CA ALA A 1041 -32.69 0.90 58.14
C ALA A 1041 -33.91 0.10 57.66
N GLU A 1042 -34.87 0.73 57.00
CA GLU A 1042 -36.07 0.12 56.40
C GLU A 1042 -35.71 -0.93 55.35
N TYR A 1043 -34.81 -0.57 54.43
CA TYR A 1043 -34.41 -1.41 53.30
C TYR A 1043 -33.27 -2.40 53.62
N GLY A 1044 -32.79 -2.43 54.86
CA GLY A 1044 -31.76 -3.39 55.28
C GLY A 1044 -30.34 -3.06 54.79
N GLN A 1045 -30.06 -1.79 54.43
CA GLN A 1045 -28.82 -1.37 53.79
C GLN A 1045 -27.70 -1.13 54.81
N VAL A 1046 -27.12 -2.22 55.30
CA VAL A 1046 -26.10 -2.22 56.38
C VAL A 1046 -24.92 -1.29 56.10
N ASP A 1047 -24.43 -1.25 54.86
CA ASP A 1047 -23.26 -0.41 54.54
C ASP A 1047 -23.64 1.07 54.44
N SER A 1048 -24.86 1.40 54.01
CA SER A 1048 -25.40 2.77 54.10
C SER A 1048 -25.55 3.23 55.54
N ILE A 1049 -26.02 2.35 56.44
CA ILE A 1049 -26.09 2.64 57.88
C ILE A 1049 -24.70 2.96 58.45
N LYS A 1050 -23.68 2.15 58.12
CA LYS A 1050 -22.32 2.39 58.61
C LYS A 1050 -21.77 3.71 58.12
N ILE A 1051 -21.87 4.00 56.81
CA ILE A 1051 -21.30 5.22 56.27
C ILE A 1051 -22.04 6.46 56.74
N LEU A 1052 -23.38 6.43 56.87
CA LEU A 1052 -24.14 7.54 57.44
C LEU A 1052 -23.73 7.79 58.90
N ALA A 1053 -23.51 6.73 59.69
CA ALA A 1053 -22.98 6.85 61.05
C ALA A 1053 -21.56 7.43 61.09
N GLU A 1054 -20.67 6.99 60.19
CA GLU A 1054 -19.31 7.54 60.03
C GLU A 1054 -19.33 9.03 59.65
N LEU A 1055 -20.29 9.44 58.83
CA LEU A 1055 -20.58 10.82 58.44
C LEU A 1055 -21.36 11.60 59.51
N LYS A 1056 -21.56 11.01 60.70
CA LYS A 1056 -22.20 11.59 61.89
C LYS A 1056 -23.69 11.86 61.78
N ALA A 1057 -24.43 11.02 61.05
CA ALA A 1057 -25.89 11.01 61.12
C ALA A 1057 -26.37 10.68 62.54
N GLU A 1058 -27.46 11.32 62.98
CA GLU A 1058 -28.06 11.14 64.30
C GLU A 1058 -28.73 9.75 64.42
N LEU A 1059 -28.09 8.85 65.18
CA LEU A 1059 -28.51 7.45 65.30
C LEU A 1059 -29.85 7.28 66.03
N GLU A 1060 -30.24 8.24 66.86
CA GLU A 1060 -31.50 8.24 67.63
C GLU A 1060 -32.49 9.31 67.13
N ALA A 1061 -32.35 9.79 65.89
CA ALA A 1061 -33.32 10.69 65.26
C ALA A 1061 -34.72 10.07 65.26
N GLN A 1062 -35.75 10.91 65.41
CA GLN A 1062 -37.15 10.46 65.50
C GLN A 1062 -37.96 10.95 64.31
N ASP A 1063 -38.67 10.05 63.66
CA ASP A 1063 -39.66 10.38 62.64
C ASP A 1063 -40.95 10.98 63.24
N THR A 1064 -41.95 11.27 62.40
CA THR A 1064 -43.24 11.84 62.87
C THR A 1064 -44.03 10.91 63.80
N SER A 1065 -43.73 9.61 63.81
CA SER A 1065 -44.32 8.61 64.70
C SER A 1065 -43.44 8.32 65.92
N SER A 1066 -42.36 9.09 66.12
CA SER A 1066 -41.35 8.87 67.16
C SER A 1066 -40.60 7.54 67.03
N HIS A 1067 -40.57 6.94 65.85
CA HIS A 1067 -39.72 5.80 65.54
C HIS A 1067 -38.30 6.28 65.25
N THR A 1068 -37.32 5.53 65.74
CA THR A 1068 -35.90 5.72 65.40
C THR A 1068 -35.51 4.77 64.28
N PRO A 1069 -34.33 4.92 63.64
CA PRO A 1069 -33.88 3.94 62.65
C PRO A 1069 -33.85 2.50 63.18
N LEU A 1070 -33.55 2.31 64.47
CA LEU A 1070 -33.59 0.98 65.12
C LEU A 1070 -35.03 0.45 65.25
N HIS A 1071 -36.01 1.30 65.55
CA HIS A 1071 -37.43 0.90 65.56
C HIS A 1071 -37.87 0.46 64.16
N ILE A 1072 -37.53 1.24 63.12
CA ILE A 1072 -37.84 0.92 61.72
C ILE A 1072 -37.18 -0.41 61.30
N ALA A 1073 -35.89 -0.61 61.54
CA ALA A 1073 -35.22 -1.88 61.24
C ALA A 1073 -35.86 -3.08 61.95
N THR A 1074 -36.39 -2.87 63.16
CA THR A 1074 -37.09 -3.91 63.92
C THR A 1074 -38.46 -4.22 63.33
N GLU A 1075 -39.23 -3.19 62.95
CA GLU A 1075 -40.54 -3.33 62.33
C GLU A 1075 -40.48 -4.11 61.02
N TYR A 1076 -39.50 -3.81 60.17
CA TYR A 1076 -39.30 -4.48 58.88
C TYR A 1076 -38.47 -5.78 58.96
N GLY A 1077 -38.04 -6.19 60.16
CA GLY A 1077 -37.35 -7.46 60.37
C GLY A 1077 -35.91 -7.52 59.82
N GLN A 1078 -35.24 -6.38 59.70
CA GLN A 1078 -33.90 -6.24 59.11
C GLN A 1078 -32.81 -6.62 60.12
N VAL A 1079 -32.63 -7.93 60.34
CA VAL A 1079 -31.78 -8.50 61.42
C VAL A 1079 -30.37 -7.92 61.48
N ASP A 1080 -29.71 -7.74 60.35
CA ASP A 1080 -28.34 -7.22 60.33
C ASP A 1080 -28.28 -5.70 60.57
N SER A 1081 -29.25 -4.94 60.07
CA SER A 1081 -29.45 -3.53 60.42
C SER A 1081 -29.66 -3.34 61.92
N ILE A 1082 -30.49 -4.18 62.56
CA ILE A 1082 -30.74 -4.14 64.01
C ILE A 1082 -29.43 -4.35 64.78
N LYS A 1083 -28.63 -5.36 64.40
CA LYS A 1083 -27.33 -5.64 65.04
C LYS A 1083 -26.38 -4.46 64.89
N ILE A 1084 -26.22 -3.92 63.68
CA ILE A 1084 -25.25 -2.84 63.44
C ILE A 1084 -25.67 -1.55 64.14
N LEU A 1085 -26.96 -1.17 64.09
CA LEU A 1085 -27.48 0.02 64.76
C LEU A 1085 -27.37 -0.11 66.29
N SER A 1086 -27.71 -1.28 66.85
CA SER A 1086 -27.55 -1.54 68.28
C SER A 1086 -26.09 -1.39 68.73
N ASN A 1087 -25.15 -1.90 67.94
CA ASN A 1087 -23.72 -1.78 68.21
C ASN A 1087 -23.23 -0.33 68.12
N LEU A 1088 -23.60 0.40 67.06
CA LEU A 1088 -23.22 1.79 66.85
C LEU A 1088 -23.77 2.71 67.96
N ILE A 1089 -25.04 2.53 68.36
CA ILE A 1089 -25.67 3.27 69.47
C ILE A 1089 -24.99 2.93 70.82
N ALA A 1090 -24.65 1.66 71.05
CA ALA A 1090 -23.94 1.27 72.27
C ALA A 1090 -22.53 1.89 72.33
N SER A 1091 -21.84 1.99 71.19
CA SER A 1091 -20.52 2.63 71.09
C SER A 1091 -20.58 4.16 71.25
N SER A 1092 -21.62 4.82 70.73
CA SER A 1092 -21.76 6.28 70.86
C SER A 1092 -22.06 6.74 72.30
N LYS A 1093 -22.64 5.87 73.13
CA LYS A 1093 -22.91 6.13 74.57
C LYS A 1093 -21.71 5.83 75.49
N GLN A 1094 -20.61 5.25 74.97
CA GLN A 1094 -19.39 4.93 75.74
C GLN A 1094 -18.24 5.94 75.58
N VAL A 1095 -18.39 6.91 74.67
CA VAL A 1095 -17.49 8.07 74.48
C VAL A 1095 -18.10 9.28 75.18
#